data_AF-A0A8H8N1G0-F1
#
_entry.id   AF-A0A8H8N1G0-F1
#
_cell.length_a   1.000
_cell.length_b   1.000
_cell.length_c   1.000
_cell.angle_alpha   90.00
_cell.angle_beta   90.00
_cell.angle_gamma   90.00
#
_symmetry.space_group_name_H-M   'P 1'
#
loop_
_entity.id
_entity.type
_entity.pdbx_description
1 polymer ?
#
loop_
_entity_poly.entity_id
_entity_poly.type
_entity_poly.pdbx_seq_one_letter_code
_entity_poly.pdbx_strand_id
1 'polypeptide(L)'
;MFLHLSYLISGKNLESECYAQILPNIQPANDTRMVPWGQPSVHFKNGTTCCGTIEEVRSNIGEIDQQILRLLGERAAFVREAARFKADRSGVFDQAANDAVVQRALNGTKTYHIPVTVANSTYDALLKSMLAFEYCTFDSYHPYHSYPVSSRPSSRLADPPLSPTTSRKSGPGTSSTTRNPLSLRIYKVLGANFDDPSTREAFETLAEYYPPEKSPKSHIKHDGTKSKAGIDSDSDTEDDTDPWAVKWPAKEKTNLAVASEPGTTAARARQSLQRDIEGILADEGQKFLHAFAEVDKKLDVLQEHVQVMNAQCEAMENRLRVTNQSCKYLLERAEGLKAQKQTTSARQEIITLFLERFTLSSTEAEAITSRDVPVGKRMFDAMDKLERIREDCRVLMSGEGGENKAGLDIMASTAEQLEEAFQKLQRWCLFEFRQLGRDAHVEVEPIVTESVRRLRKRPALLQEALDVLASVRQATLLNAFLAALTRGGPSGLPRPIELHAHDPTRYVGDMLAWVHQAMAGEREFLDGLFGIKNERRMVGSIREPKSGQDESWIRVLMDEDLEKLCTPLKVRVQQTIRSQEGSITSYKIANLLEFYMITMRRTVGEEAILSRALTELTEVAYTVFFDTLAAQGRSLLRFLHPAEDDLAAPVALRDAAQVLKEIMAVYDSSLLHDEHEGASASGETQNFDTTLTAMVDPMLEMCRRMAALRDKGEWETATFMINCLTYLQGVLQGFSFAAARAAELDQLIDEYRTTLVEEHLSQTLQECGLQSIHQCISSKSSDEPLSHLPGASAPELTAALTAFDSFLSTLDPVSSPRLSLLRASNARIATQIHQTTLQRVGRIYLNVVEEVRAPKNRYEAPQSLLGSRRPFGQEILMLKPANRAQEIESRKRSFVEWANSLTLEEYLKRDEEMELMDHAKDGKLITWVLTPIEDPDTLDFMCACETYQREALVLPANETKSIPSIGYGIASVFTPVKSRGKGYASRMMSLLHFAIGKREGLPAFPSTWGTPPDQAKAPGVVSALYSDVGTYYARCTPGEGTGWTIVSPTTTEWNVNDGGDGSETPPQVELLSREEAIETTGLDAELFRQDLESQGPSPRIHFAFQPTREWCRFQMCRADVHPLYRSSRPSIWGARVQHDDQTHFIVWEYQASSAAQKLILVYVRASPTTFPWLFAAAKSVARSEKHGLIEVWNLDASLISAASELGGRTYERKEHLPAIKWYGET
;
A
#
# COMPACT_ATOMS: atom_id res chain seq x y z
N MET A 1 27.31 -48.92 19.42
CA MET A 1 27.51 -47.45 19.41
C MET A 1 28.22 -47.00 18.14
N PHE A 2 29.56 -47.07 18.01
CA PHE A 2 30.27 -46.49 16.84
C PHE A 2 29.85 -47.02 15.45
N LEU A 3 29.68 -48.33 15.28
CA LEU A 3 29.13 -48.91 14.03
C LEU A 3 27.72 -48.38 13.66
N HIS A 4 26.92 -47.99 14.66
CA HIS A 4 25.58 -47.45 14.47
C HIS A 4 25.61 -45.95 14.11
N LEU A 5 26.50 -45.18 14.74
CA LEU A 5 26.76 -43.78 14.37
C LEU A 5 27.28 -43.65 12.94
N SER A 6 28.18 -44.54 12.51
CA SER A 6 28.70 -44.51 11.14
C SER A 6 27.63 -44.78 10.07
N TYR A 7 26.51 -45.42 10.44
CA TYR A 7 25.37 -45.65 9.54
C TYR A 7 24.41 -44.44 9.56
N LEU A 8 24.11 -43.91 10.75
CA LEU A 8 23.23 -42.74 10.93
C LEU A 8 23.79 -41.44 10.33
N ILE A 9 25.11 -41.28 10.26
CA ILE A 9 25.75 -40.03 9.82
C ILE A 9 26.05 -40.02 8.30
N SER A 10 25.81 -41.12 7.58
CA SER A 10 25.84 -41.15 6.10
C SER A 10 24.59 -40.51 5.46
N GLY A 11 24.01 -39.49 6.11
CA GLY A 11 22.69 -38.93 5.84
C GLY A 11 22.62 -38.08 4.57
N LYS A 12 22.48 -38.73 3.41
CA LYS A 12 21.92 -38.15 2.18
C LYS A 12 21.01 -39.14 1.46
N ASN A 13 19.83 -39.38 2.02
CA ASN A 13 18.76 -40.08 1.31
C ASN A 13 17.78 -39.06 0.71
N LEU A 14 18.21 -38.35 -0.35
CA LEU A 14 17.41 -37.30 -1.01
C LEU A 14 16.07 -37.84 -1.57
N GLU A 15 15.97 -39.15 -1.80
CA GLU A 15 14.76 -39.79 -2.33
C GLU A 15 13.56 -39.65 -1.39
N SER A 16 13.76 -39.75 -0.06
CA SER A 16 12.65 -39.79 0.91
C SER A 16 11.94 -38.46 1.14
N GLU A 17 12.59 -37.32 0.85
CA GLU A 17 11.92 -36.01 0.89
C GLU A 17 11.24 -35.65 -0.44
N CYS A 18 11.66 -36.27 -1.55
CA CYS A 18 11.13 -35.96 -2.88
C CYS A 18 9.94 -36.86 -3.30
N TYR A 19 9.95 -38.15 -2.92
CA TYR A 19 9.01 -39.14 -3.47
C TYR A 19 8.48 -40.16 -2.46
N ALA A 20 7.20 -40.02 -2.09
CA ALA A 20 6.48 -40.97 -1.24
C ALA A 20 5.99 -42.24 -1.99
N GLN A 21 6.93 -42.97 -2.62
CA GLN A 21 6.77 -44.28 -3.29
C GLN A 21 5.82 -44.34 -4.51
N ILE A 22 5.94 -45.24 -5.50
CA ILE A 22 6.94 -46.27 -5.81
C ILE A 22 7.49 -45.97 -7.22
N LEU A 23 8.82 -46.01 -7.43
CA LEU A 23 9.43 -46.13 -8.76
C LEU A 23 9.69 -47.62 -9.08
N PRO A 24 9.64 -48.05 -10.37
CA PRO A 24 9.98 -49.42 -10.74
C PRO A 24 11.42 -49.75 -10.34
N ASN A 25 11.64 -50.96 -9.81
CA ASN A 25 12.93 -51.40 -9.29
C ASN A 25 13.97 -51.55 -10.42
N ILE A 26 14.81 -50.52 -10.59
CA ILE A 26 15.96 -50.57 -11.51
C ILE A 26 17.11 -51.30 -10.80
N GLN A 27 17.44 -52.49 -11.28
CA GLN A 27 18.57 -53.26 -10.78
C GLN A 27 19.90 -52.52 -11.04
N PRO A 28 20.85 -52.50 -10.08
CA PRO A 28 22.13 -51.83 -10.28
C PRO A 28 22.93 -52.49 -11.42
N ALA A 29 23.39 -51.67 -12.37
CA ALA A 29 24.15 -52.13 -13.52
C ALA A 29 25.57 -52.56 -13.09
N ASN A 30 25.85 -53.86 -13.21
CA ASN A 30 27.06 -54.50 -12.67
C ASN A 30 28.30 -54.37 -13.60
N ASP A 31 28.38 -53.29 -14.39
CA ASP A 31 29.23 -53.20 -15.59
C ASP A 31 29.71 -51.75 -15.88
N THR A 32 30.98 -51.57 -16.25
CA THR A 32 31.64 -50.25 -16.37
C THR A 32 31.34 -49.57 -17.70
N ARG A 33 30.60 -48.45 -17.69
CA ARG A 33 30.18 -47.72 -18.92
C ARG A 33 30.37 -46.21 -18.80
N MET A 34 30.66 -45.56 -19.92
CA MET A 34 31.02 -44.13 -20.00
C MET A 34 29.83 -43.16 -20.13
N VAL A 35 28.58 -43.64 -20.18
CA VAL A 35 27.36 -42.81 -20.17
C VAL A 35 26.33 -43.46 -19.24
N PRO A 36 25.63 -42.72 -18.35
CA PRO A 36 25.03 -43.36 -17.16
C PRO A 36 23.71 -44.12 -17.38
N TRP A 37 22.97 -43.84 -18.46
CA TRP A 37 21.65 -44.41 -18.71
C TRP A 37 21.51 -44.86 -20.17
N GLY A 38 20.81 -45.97 -20.40
CA GLY A 38 20.61 -46.56 -21.73
C GLY A 38 19.21 -47.17 -21.87
N GLN A 39 18.59 -46.89 -23.02
CA GLN A 39 17.15 -47.07 -23.32
C GLN A 39 16.20 -46.18 -22.50
N PRO A 40 15.04 -45.76 -23.05
CA PRO A 40 14.14 -44.84 -22.38
C PRO A 40 13.40 -45.52 -21.21
N SER A 41 13.46 -44.95 -20.02
CA SER A 41 12.82 -45.47 -18.81
C SER A 41 11.41 -44.92 -18.53
N VAL A 42 11.04 -43.80 -19.17
CA VAL A 42 9.73 -43.14 -18.98
C VAL A 42 8.76 -43.62 -20.05
N HIS A 43 7.71 -44.32 -19.60
CA HIS A 43 6.59 -44.80 -20.44
C HIS A 43 5.33 -43.98 -20.15
N PHE A 44 4.75 -43.37 -21.19
CA PHE A 44 3.50 -42.62 -21.08
C PHE A 44 2.27 -43.54 -21.20
N LYS A 45 1.11 -43.10 -20.67
CA LYS A 45 -0.14 -43.92 -20.58
C LYS A 45 -0.73 -44.37 -21.94
N ASN A 46 -0.27 -43.76 -23.04
CA ASN A 46 -0.56 -44.10 -24.43
C ASN A 46 0.42 -45.14 -25.03
N GLY A 47 1.37 -45.67 -24.25
CA GLY A 47 2.32 -46.72 -24.66
C GLY A 47 3.62 -46.20 -25.29
N THR A 48 3.76 -44.90 -25.54
CA THR A 48 5.00 -44.32 -26.09
C THR A 48 6.06 -44.10 -25.02
N THR A 49 7.30 -44.46 -25.33
CA THR A 49 8.51 -44.13 -24.55
C THR A 49 8.96 -42.70 -24.81
N CYS A 50 9.45 -42.00 -23.77
CA CYS A 50 9.69 -40.57 -23.80
C CYS A 50 10.74 -40.09 -24.84
N CYS A 51 12.02 -40.40 -24.67
CA CYS A 51 13.11 -39.87 -25.51
C CYS A 51 14.30 -40.85 -25.60
N GLY A 52 15.01 -40.84 -26.73
CA GLY A 52 16.31 -41.51 -26.89
C GLY A 52 17.52 -40.59 -26.67
N THR A 53 17.33 -39.27 -26.70
CA THR A 53 18.38 -38.24 -26.55
C THR A 53 18.00 -37.14 -25.57
N ILE A 54 18.99 -36.37 -25.08
CA ILE A 54 18.74 -35.23 -24.17
C ILE A 54 18.14 -34.02 -24.89
N GLU A 55 18.37 -33.89 -26.20
CA GLU A 55 17.77 -32.90 -27.10
C GLU A 55 16.25 -33.11 -27.23
N GLU A 56 15.79 -34.36 -27.43
CA GLU A 56 14.37 -34.70 -27.44
C GLU A 56 13.69 -34.39 -26.10
N VAL A 57 14.36 -34.67 -24.96
CA VAL A 57 13.83 -34.33 -23.62
C VAL A 57 13.60 -32.83 -23.51
N ARG A 58 14.56 -32.01 -23.95
CA ARG A 58 14.45 -30.54 -23.94
C ARG A 58 13.33 -30.04 -24.86
N SER A 59 13.16 -30.64 -26.04
CA SER A 59 12.07 -30.29 -26.96
C SER A 59 10.69 -30.56 -26.35
N ASN A 60 10.51 -31.75 -25.75
CA ASN A 60 9.25 -32.14 -25.12
C ASN A 60 8.91 -31.28 -23.89
N ILE A 61 9.92 -30.81 -23.12
CA ILE A 61 9.71 -29.82 -22.05
C ILE A 61 9.19 -28.50 -22.63
N GLY A 62 9.81 -28.00 -23.71
CA GLY A 62 9.38 -26.75 -24.36
C GLY A 62 7.96 -26.79 -24.94
N GLU A 63 7.47 -27.95 -25.40
CA GLU A 63 6.07 -28.12 -25.80
C GLU A 63 5.10 -28.13 -24.60
N ILE A 64 5.53 -28.63 -23.44
CA ILE A 64 4.75 -28.60 -22.19
C ILE A 64 4.67 -27.16 -21.65
N ASP A 65 5.78 -26.40 -21.68
CA ASP A 65 5.82 -25.01 -21.23
C ASP A 65 4.85 -24.12 -22.03
N GLN A 66 4.75 -24.31 -23.35
CA GLN A 66 3.76 -23.62 -24.19
C GLN A 66 2.31 -23.96 -23.82
N GLN A 67 2.03 -25.22 -23.45
CA GLN A 67 0.70 -25.64 -22.98
C GLN A 67 0.37 -25.05 -21.61
N ILE A 68 1.35 -24.96 -20.71
CA ILE A 68 1.20 -24.31 -19.40
C ILE A 68 0.88 -22.82 -19.59
N LEU A 69 1.63 -22.09 -20.42
CA LEU A 69 1.37 -20.67 -20.71
C LEU A 69 -0.05 -20.43 -21.25
N ARG A 70 -0.56 -21.31 -22.12
CA ARG A 70 -1.93 -21.24 -22.61
C ARG A 70 -2.96 -21.43 -21.48
N LEU A 71 -2.80 -22.46 -20.65
CA LEU A 71 -3.70 -22.75 -19.54
C LEU A 71 -3.69 -21.65 -18.47
N LEU A 72 -2.55 -20.98 -18.26
CA LEU A 72 -2.43 -19.80 -17.40
C LEU A 72 -3.23 -18.61 -17.95
N GLY A 73 -3.21 -18.37 -19.27
CA GLY A 73 -4.03 -17.36 -19.93
C GLY A 73 -5.53 -17.64 -19.82
N GLU A 74 -5.94 -18.90 -20.03
CA GLU A 74 -7.33 -19.34 -19.84
C GLU A 74 -7.77 -19.19 -18.35
N ARG A 75 -6.91 -19.52 -17.38
CA ARG A 75 -7.15 -19.28 -15.94
C ARG A 75 -7.29 -17.79 -15.60
N ALA A 76 -6.43 -16.93 -16.14
CA ALA A 76 -6.48 -15.49 -15.91
C ALA A 76 -7.79 -14.87 -16.39
N ALA A 77 -8.34 -15.35 -17.52
CA ALA A 77 -9.65 -14.91 -18.00
C ALA A 77 -10.79 -15.22 -17.02
N PHE A 78 -10.78 -16.39 -16.38
CA PHE A 78 -11.76 -16.74 -15.33
C PHE A 78 -11.57 -15.92 -14.05
N VAL A 79 -10.32 -15.67 -13.62
CA VAL A 79 -10.04 -14.77 -12.47
C VAL A 79 -10.56 -13.36 -12.75
N ARG A 80 -10.41 -12.86 -13.99
CA ARG A 80 -10.88 -11.53 -14.37
C ARG A 80 -12.41 -11.38 -14.26
N GLU A 81 -13.17 -12.40 -14.66
CA GLU A 81 -14.63 -12.38 -14.45
C GLU A 81 -15.01 -12.64 -12.98
N ALA A 82 -14.25 -13.41 -12.22
CA ALA A 82 -14.50 -13.63 -10.78
C ALA A 82 -14.45 -12.32 -9.97
N ALA A 83 -13.49 -11.44 -10.28
CA ALA A 83 -13.40 -10.08 -9.72
C ALA A 83 -14.70 -9.27 -9.92
N ARG A 84 -15.44 -9.53 -11.01
CA ARG A 84 -16.70 -8.84 -11.36
C ARG A 84 -17.93 -9.35 -10.61
N PHE A 85 -17.82 -10.44 -9.86
CA PHE A 85 -18.89 -10.99 -9.01
C PHE A 85 -18.68 -10.69 -7.52
N LYS A 86 -17.52 -10.18 -7.14
CA LYS A 86 -17.20 -9.75 -5.77
C LYS A 86 -17.79 -8.35 -5.54
N ALA A 87 -18.39 -8.12 -4.37
CA ALA A 87 -19.11 -6.88 -4.07
C ALA A 87 -18.23 -5.77 -3.47
N ASP A 88 -17.09 -6.15 -2.88
CA ASP A 88 -16.19 -5.28 -2.14
C ASP A 88 -14.74 -5.78 -2.20
N ARG A 89 -13.79 -4.92 -1.83
CA ARG A 89 -12.35 -5.17 -1.96
C ARG A 89 -11.81 -6.18 -0.93
N SER A 90 -12.52 -6.45 0.16
CA SER A 90 -12.13 -7.49 1.12
C SER A 90 -12.46 -8.89 0.59
N GLY A 91 -13.60 -9.05 -0.10
CA GLY A 91 -13.98 -10.28 -0.79
C GLY A 91 -13.02 -10.72 -1.93
N VAL A 92 -12.03 -9.90 -2.30
CA VAL A 92 -10.97 -10.29 -3.24
C VAL A 92 -10.06 -11.37 -2.66
N PHE A 93 -9.68 -11.26 -1.39
CA PHE A 93 -8.80 -12.21 -0.72
C PHE A 93 -9.57 -13.17 0.19
N ASP A 94 -9.75 -14.41 -0.27
CA ASP A 94 -10.26 -15.53 0.52
C ASP A 94 -9.12 -16.53 0.77
N GLN A 95 -8.57 -16.51 1.98
CA GLN A 95 -7.50 -17.42 2.39
C GLN A 95 -7.95 -18.88 2.35
N ALA A 96 -9.19 -19.19 2.75
CA ALA A 96 -9.71 -20.56 2.78
C ALA A 96 -9.92 -21.11 1.36
N ALA A 97 -10.39 -20.29 0.41
CA ALA A 97 -10.48 -20.67 -0.99
C ALA A 97 -9.10 -20.86 -1.64
N ASN A 98 -8.12 -20.01 -1.31
CA ASN A 98 -6.74 -20.14 -1.79
C ASN A 98 -6.10 -21.44 -1.26
N ASP A 99 -6.17 -21.69 0.05
CA ASP A 99 -5.67 -22.93 0.66
C ASP A 99 -6.38 -24.16 0.08
N ALA A 100 -7.70 -24.11 -0.15
CA ALA A 100 -8.43 -25.18 -0.81
C ALA A 100 -8.00 -25.43 -2.27
N VAL A 101 -7.44 -24.43 -2.97
CA VAL A 101 -6.82 -24.62 -4.30
C VAL A 101 -5.45 -25.28 -4.17
N VAL A 102 -4.61 -24.86 -3.21
CA VAL A 102 -3.33 -25.53 -2.94
C VAL A 102 -3.56 -26.99 -2.55
N GLN A 103 -4.44 -27.27 -1.58
CA GLN A 103 -4.75 -28.63 -1.14
C GLN A 103 -5.36 -29.49 -2.26
N ARG A 104 -6.12 -28.90 -3.20
CA ARG A 104 -6.59 -29.63 -4.38
C ARG A 104 -5.45 -29.99 -5.34
N ALA A 105 -4.46 -29.12 -5.51
CA ALA A 105 -3.25 -29.41 -6.29
C ALA A 105 -2.36 -30.47 -5.60
N LEU A 106 -2.17 -30.36 -4.27
CA LEU A 106 -1.42 -31.33 -3.48
C LEU A 106 -2.07 -32.72 -3.52
N ASN A 107 -3.40 -32.82 -3.42
CA ASN A 107 -4.11 -34.09 -3.63
C ASN A 107 -4.00 -34.60 -5.08
N GLY A 108 -3.85 -33.70 -6.06
CA GLY A 108 -3.58 -34.02 -7.45
C GLY A 108 -2.21 -34.68 -7.69
N THR A 109 -1.21 -34.46 -6.85
CA THR A 109 0.16 -35.01 -7.00
C THR A 109 0.18 -36.51 -7.24
N LYS A 110 -0.62 -37.27 -6.47
CA LYS A 110 -0.75 -38.74 -6.57
C LYS A 110 -1.40 -39.20 -7.88
N THR A 111 -2.19 -38.36 -8.53
CA THR A 111 -2.92 -38.67 -9.78
C THR A 111 -2.10 -38.35 -11.03
N TYR A 112 -1.30 -37.29 -10.96
CA TYR A 112 -0.48 -36.77 -12.07
C TYR A 112 1.02 -37.05 -11.94
N HIS A 113 1.45 -37.69 -10.84
CA HIS A 113 2.84 -38.03 -10.52
C HIS A 113 3.80 -36.82 -10.46
N ILE A 114 3.30 -35.69 -9.98
CA ILE A 114 4.08 -34.45 -9.78
C ILE A 114 4.68 -34.45 -8.36
N PRO A 115 5.96 -34.10 -8.16
CA PRO A 115 6.55 -33.98 -6.82
C PRO A 115 5.79 -33.00 -5.93
N VAL A 116 5.58 -33.35 -4.66
CA VAL A 116 4.78 -32.56 -3.72
C VAL A 116 5.38 -31.16 -3.49
N THR A 117 6.71 -31.07 -3.42
CA THR A 117 7.46 -29.81 -3.32
C THR A 117 7.21 -28.88 -4.52
N VAL A 118 7.37 -29.41 -5.74
CA VAL A 118 7.11 -28.67 -6.99
C VAL A 118 5.66 -28.21 -7.07
N ALA A 119 4.71 -29.10 -6.81
CA ALA A 119 3.28 -28.75 -6.83
C ALA A 119 2.93 -27.64 -5.83
N ASN A 120 3.49 -27.68 -4.61
CA ASN A 120 3.28 -26.66 -3.60
C ASN A 120 3.81 -25.29 -4.04
N SER A 121 5.10 -25.22 -4.40
CA SER A 121 5.75 -23.97 -4.81
C SER A 121 5.14 -23.35 -6.07
N THR A 122 4.76 -24.17 -7.06
CA THR A 122 4.10 -23.68 -8.28
C THR A 122 2.71 -23.11 -7.98
N TYR A 123 1.90 -23.76 -7.15
CA TYR A 123 0.54 -23.27 -6.86
C TYR A 123 0.52 -22.08 -5.89
N ASP A 124 1.44 -22.01 -4.92
CA ASP A 124 1.62 -20.84 -4.06
C ASP A 124 2.01 -19.58 -4.87
N ALA A 125 3.03 -19.68 -5.72
CA ALA A 125 3.45 -18.58 -6.60
C ALA A 125 2.36 -18.18 -7.61
N LEU A 126 1.63 -19.18 -8.14
CA LEU A 126 0.48 -18.95 -9.04
C LEU A 126 -0.67 -18.22 -8.33
N LEU A 127 -0.98 -18.56 -7.08
CA LEU A 127 -2.04 -17.89 -6.33
C LEU A 127 -1.65 -16.46 -5.94
N LYS A 128 -0.42 -16.24 -5.46
CA LYS A 128 0.09 -14.90 -5.13
C LYS A 128 0.04 -13.94 -6.34
N SER A 129 0.53 -14.40 -7.49
CA SER A 129 0.50 -13.60 -8.74
C SER A 129 -0.92 -13.37 -9.27
N MET A 130 -1.79 -14.38 -9.23
CA MET A 130 -3.17 -14.26 -9.71
C MET A 130 -4.06 -13.43 -8.76
N LEU A 131 -3.78 -13.42 -7.45
CA LEU A 131 -4.43 -12.54 -6.48
C LEU A 131 -4.10 -11.07 -6.72
N ALA A 132 -2.83 -10.75 -7.00
CA ALA A 132 -2.42 -9.39 -7.37
C ALA A 132 -3.10 -8.92 -8.67
N PHE A 133 -3.22 -9.81 -9.66
CA PHE A 133 -3.98 -9.57 -10.88
C PHE A 133 -5.49 -9.40 -10.63
N GLU A 134 -6.07 -10.15 -9.69
CA GLU A 134 -7.48 -10.02 -9.31
C GLU A 134 -7.76 -8.69 -8.60
N TYR A 135 -6.87 -8.23 -7.70
CA TYR A 135 -6.96 -6.89 -7.10
C TYR A 135 -6.90 -5.78 -8.14
N CYS A 136 -5.92 -5.84 -9.06
CA CYS A 136 -5.79 -4.87 -10.15
C CYS A 136 -7.06 -4.84 -11.04
N THR A 137 -7.64 -6.01 -11.30
CA THR A 137 -8.90 -6.13 -12.03
C THR A 137 -10.08 -5.54 -11.23
N PHE A 138 -10.22 -5.90 -9.95
CA PHE A 138 -11.32 -5.45 -9.09
C PHE A 138 -11.36 -3.93 -8.97
N ASP A 139 -10.21 -3.32 -8.72
CA ASP A 139 -10.08 -1.85 -8.59
C ASP A 139 -10.39 -1.13 -9.92
N SER A 140 -10.19 -1.80 -11.06
CA SER A 140 -10.59 -1.26 -12.38
C SER A 140 -12.11 -1.31 -12.63
N TYR A 141 -12.84 -2.23 -11.96
CA TYR A 141 -14.30 -2.32 -12.05
C TYR A 141 -15.03 -1.42 -11.03
N HIS A 142 -14.40 -1.09 -9.89
CA HIS A 142 -15.04 -0.37 -8.79
C HIS A 142 -14.36 0.97 -8.39
N PRO A 143 -14.14 1.92 -9.32
CA PRO A 143 -13.67 3.25 -8.97
C PRO A 143 -14.75 4.05 -8.22
N TYR A 144 -14.33 4.72 -7.14
CA TYR A 144 -15.07 5.68 -6.29
C TYR A 144 -16.14 5.14 -5.32
N HIS A 145 -15.80 5.19 -4.03
CA HIS A 145 -16.75 5.47 -2.95
C HIS A 145 -16.27 6.68 -2.14
N SER A 146 -16.90 7.84 -2.34
CA SER A 146 -16.71 9.04 -1.52
C SER A 146 -18.05 9.76 -1.30
N TYR A 147 -18.24 10.35 -0.12
CA TYR A 147 -19.55 10.87 0.31
C TYR A 147 -19.90 12.20 -0.39
N PRO A 148 -21.20 12.44 -0.70
CA PRO A 148 -21.63 13.63 -1.42
C PRO A 148 -21.78 14.85 -0.50
N VAL A 149 -21.26 16.01 -0.93
CA VAL A 149 -21.60 17.33 -0.39
C VAL A 149 -22.42 18.09 -1.41
N SER A 150 -23.54 18.69 -0.99
CA SER A 150 -24.46 19.37 -1.89
C SER A 150 -23.98 20.75 -2.33
N SER A 151 -23.90 21.00 -3.64
CA SER A 151 -24.12 22.34 -4.18
C SER A 151 -24.65 22.31 -5.62
N ARG A 152 -25.53 23.27 -5.92
CA ARG A 152 -25.93 23.74 -7.26
C ARG A 152 -25.56 25.23 -7.28
N PRO A 153 -25.17 25.83 -8.42
CA PRO A 153 -26.23 26.41 -9.26
C PRO A 153 -25.96 26.62 -10.78
N SER A 154 -27.07 26.86 -11.49
CA SER A 154 -27.24 27.84 -12.59
C SER A 154 -26.99 27.48 -14.07
N SER A 155 -27.64 28.29 -14.95
CA SER A 155 -27.54 28.45 -16.42
C SER A 155 -27.76 27.19 -17.29
N ARG A 156 -28.67 27.09 -18.28
CA ARG A 156 -29.37 28.01 -19.23
C ARG A 156 -28.51 28.70 -20.31
N LEU A 157 -29.03 28.62 -21.55
CA LEU A 157 -28.62 29.27 -22.81
C LEU A 157 -27.32 28.73 -23.46
N ALA A 158 -27.14 28.71 -24.78
CA ALA A 158 -28.10 28.63 -25.91
C ALA A 158 -27.36 28.36 -27.25
N ASP A 159 -27.77 27.29 -27.95
CA ASP A 159 -27.93 27.21 -29.41
C ASP A 159 -26.67 27.44 -30.32
N PRO A 160 -26.79 27.63 -31.67
CA PRO A 160 -26.49 26.56 -32.64
C PRO A 160 -25.47 27.08 -33.72
N PRO A 161 -25.49 26.74 -35.04
CA PRO A 161 -26.12 25.64 -35.80
C PRO A 161 -25.15 24.93 -36.79
N LEU A 162 -25.66 23.98 -37.59
CA LEU A 162 -25.66 24.11 -39.07
C LEU A 162 -26.57 23.08 -39.77
N SER A 163 -27.05 23.46 -40.97
CA SER A 163 -27.94 22.74 -41.90
C SER A 163 -27.10 21.94 -42.94
N PRO A 164 -27.59 21.31 -44.05
CA PRO A 164 -28.91 21.47 -44.70
C PRO A 164 -29.56 20.29 -45.50
N THR A 165 -30.84 20.48 -45.89
CA THR A 165 -31.52 20.01 -47.14
C THR A 165 -31.66 18.50 -47.44
N THR A 166 -32.75 17.95 -48.01
CA THR A 166 -34.11 18.40 -48.44
C THR A 166 -35.15 17.34 -47.98
N SER A 167 -36.48 17.30 -48.27
CA SER A 167 -37.41 17.95 -49.21
C SER A 167 -38.85 17.94 -48.58
N ARG A 168 -40.05 18.03 -49.22
CA ARG A 168 -40.53 17.87 -50.61
C ARG A 168 -41.88 18.62 -50.85
N LYS A 169 -42.67 18.14 -51.83
CA LYS A 169 -44.00 18.61 -52.31
C LYS A 169 -45.10 18.42 -51.23
N SER A 170 -46.20 19.19 -51.17
CA SER A 170 -47.00 19.82 -52.25
C SER A 170 -47.83 21.05 -51.79
N GLY A 171 -48.17 21.97 -52.71
CA GLY A 171 -49.17 23.05 -52.53
C GLY A 171 -50.59 22.68 -53.04
N PRO A 172 -51.47 23.63 -53.43
CA PRO A 172 -51.38 25.11 -53.53
C PRO A 172 -52.07 25.84 -52.33
N GLY A 173 -51.92 27.14 -52.03
CA GLY A 173 -52.23 28.36 -52.81
C GLY A 173 -53.43 29.10 -52.16
N THR A 174 -53.67 30.42 -52.27
CA THR A 174 -52.95 31.54 -52.91
C THR A 174 -53.32 32.91 -52.27
N SER A 175 -52.40 33.89 -52.39
CA SER A 175 -52.66 35.32 -52.71
C SER A 175 -53.59 36.23 -51.85
N SER A 176 -52.95 37.14 -51.10
CA SER A 176 -53.04 38.62 -51.22
C SER A 176 -54.35 39.44 -51.10
N THR A 177 -54.12 40.76 -50.99
CA THR A 177 -55.00 41.93 -51.30
C THR A 177 -56.08 42.36 -50.31
N THR A 178 -56.01 43.66 -49.99
CA THR A 178 -57.03 44.50 -49.35
C THR A 178 -58.07 45.01 -50.36
N ARG A 179 -59.32 45.22 -49.90
CA ARG A 179 -60.41 46.11 -50.42
C ARG A 179 -61.77 45.60 -49.89
N ASN A 180 -62.83 46.38 -49.72
CA ASN A 180 -63.05 47.80 -49.43
C ASN A 180 -64.48 47.92 -48.80
N PRO A 181 -65.01 49.10 -48.41
CA PRO A 181 -66.16 49.18 -47.50
C PRO A 181 -67.55 49.22 -48.20
N LEU A 182 -68.56 49.72 -47.47
CA LEU A 182 -69.97 49.97 -47.86
C LEU A 182 -70.94 48.77 -48.01
N SER A 183 -70.48 47.52 -47.95
CA SER A 183 -71.39 46.36 -47.91
C SER A 183 -72.04 46.11 -46.53
N LEU A 184 -71.26 46.22 -45.45
CA LEU A 184 -71.73 45.94 -44.07
C LEU A 184 -72.38 47.13 -43.33
N ARG A 185 -72.65 48.24 -44.02
CA ARG A 185 -73.41 49.39 -43.45
C ARG A 185 -74.84 49.53 -44.00
N ILE A 186 -75.26 48.65 -44.91
CA ILE A 186 -76.59 48.71 -45.56
C ILE A 186 -77.53 47.60 -45.04
N TYR A 187 -77.03 46.40 -44.74
CA TYR A 187 -77.87 45.25 -44.36
C TYR A 187 -78.23 45.11 -42.86
N LYS A 188 -77.85 46.07 -42.01
CA LYS A 188 -78.23 46.09 -40.57
C LYS A 188 -78.86 47.40 -40.08
N VAL A 189 -79.25 48.28 -40.99
CA VAL A 189 -80.06 49.49 -40.71
C VAL A 189 -81.41 49.43 -41.47
N LEU A 190 -81.84 48.23 -41.84
CA LEU A 190 -83.13 47.93 -42.49
C LEU A 190 -83.73 46.65 -41.85
N GLY A 191 -83.97 46.67 -40.53
CA GLY A 191 -84.39 45.44 -39.84
C GLY A 191 -84.77 45.49 -38.36
N ALA A 192 -84.92 46.66 -37.72
CA ALA A 192 -85.61 46.80 -36.42
C ALA A 192 -85.98 48.29 -36.19
N ASN A 193 -87.13 48.55 -35.57
CA ASN A 193 -87.62 49.90 -35.30
C ASN A 193 -86.97 50.50 -34.03
N PHE A 194 -86.88 51.82 -33.98
CA PHE A 194 -86.81 52.56 -32.72
C PHE A 194 -88.24 52.74 -32.18
N ASP A 195 -88.55 52.13 -31.05
CA ASP A 195 -89.65 52.52 -30.15
C ASP A 195 -89.45 51.83 -28.78
N ASP A 196 -88.42 52.27 -28.05
CA ASP A 196 -88.25 52.00 -26.62
C ASP A 196 -88.07 53.33 -25.86
N PRO A 197 -88.76 53.57 -24.73
CA PRO A 197 -88.72 54.86 -24.05
C PRO A 197 -87.33 55.29 -23.55
N SER A 198 -86.44 54.35 -23.21
CA SER A 198 -85.14 54.65 -22.57
C SER A 198 -84.19 55.50 -23.42
N THR A 199 -84.32 55.44 -24.75
CA THR A 199 -83.48 56.23 -25.67
C THR A 199 -84.06 57.62 -25.94
N ARG A 200 -85.32 57.87 -25.59
CA ARG A 200 -85.99 59.16 -25.81
C ARG A 200 -85.59 60.19 -24.76
N GLU A 201 -85.50 59.77 -23.50
CA GLU A 201 -85.12 60.59 -22.34
C GLU A 201 -83.63 61.02 -22.36
N ALA A 202 -82.77 60.24 -23.02
CA ALA A 202 -81.32 60.47 -23.08
C ALA A 202 -80.83 61.37 -24.24
N PHE A 203 -81.69 61.73 -25.19
CA PHE A 203 -81.34 62.65 -26.29
C PHE A 203 -82.05 64.01 -26.21
N GLU A 204 -83.14 64.14 -25.45
CA GLU A 204 -83.68 65.47 -25.08
C GLU A 204 -82.65 66.26 -24.23
N THR A 205 -81.83 65.57 -23.44
CA THR A 205 -80.66 66.12 -22.73
C THR A 205 -79.46 66.49 -23.62
N LEU A 206 -79.52 66.21 -24.93
CA LEU A 206 -78.50 66.57 -25.93
C LEU A 206 -78.96 67.66 -26.91
N ALA A 207 -80.15 68.24 -26.70
CA ALA A 207 -80.73 69.25 -27.60
C ALA A 207 -80.48 70.73 -27.19
N GLU A 208 -80.10 71.01 -25.93
CA GLU A 208 -80.05 72.40 -25.40
C GLU A 208 -78.70 73.13 -25.52
N TYR A 209 -77.61 72.46 -25.95
CA TYR A 209 -76.24 73.03 -25.89
C TYR A 209 -75.55 73.30 -27.25
N TYR A 210 -76.33 73.78 -28.21
CA TYR A 210 -75.96 74.59 -29.40
C TYR A 210 -75.16 73.99 -30.59
N PRO A 211 -75.50 74.40 -31.84
CA PRO A 211 -74.66 74.26 -33.04
C PRO A 211 -73.77 75.51 -33.31
N PRO A 212 -72.67 75.40 -34.08
CA PRO A 212 -71.70 76.50 -34.27
C PRO A 212 -71.98 77.46 -35.45
N GLU A 213 -71.91 78.76 -35.13
CA GLU A 213 -71.31 79.93 -35.81
C GLU A 213 -71.37 80.20 -37.34
N LYS A 214 -71.46 81.51 -37.69
CA LYS A 214 -70.97 82.09 -38.98
C LYS A 214 -70.60 83.60 -38.93
N SER A 215 -69.32 83.90 -39.14
CA SER A 215 -68.77 85.09 -39.86
C SER A 215 -68.86 86.54 -39.27
N PRO A 216 -67.98 87.49 -39.66
CA PRO A 216 -67.74 88.76 -38.93
C PRO A 216 -68.06 90.08 -39.69
N LYS A 217 -68.16 91.24 -38.98
CA LYS A 217 -67.71 92.58 -39.48
C LYS A 217 -67.77 93.78 -38.49
N SER A 218 -66.67 94.54 -38.43
CA SER A 218 -66.51 96.02 -38.38
C SER A 218 -67.23 96.95 -37.36
N HIS A 219 -66.42 97.60 -36.51
CA HIS A 219 -66.29 99.06 -36.27
C HIS A 219 -67.42 99.99 -35.71
N ILE A 220 -67.08 100.62 -34.56
CA ILE A 220 -67.11 102.09 -34.26
C ILE A 220 -68.40 102.79 -33.71
N LYS A 221 -68.29 103.23 -32.44
CA LYS A 221 -68.98 104.37 -31.73
C LYS A 221 -70.52 104.30 -31.53
N HIS A 222 -71.15 104.96 -30.54
CA HIS A 222 -70.74 105.82 -29.39
C HIS A 222 -71.52 105.31 -28.14
N ASP A 223 -70.89 105.10 -26.96
CA ASP A 223 -70.90 105.99 -25.77
C ASP A 223 -72.17 105.87 -24.85
N GLY A 224 -72.07 106.04 -23.52
CA GLY A 224 -73.28 106.05 -22.65
C GLY A 224 -73.30 105.44 -21.22
N THR A 225 -72.19 105.03 -20.60
CA THR A 225 -72.02 104.72 -19.14
C THR A 225 -72.71 103.52 -18.41
N LYS A 226 -71.85 102.70 -17.75
CA LYS A 226 -71.92 102.14 -16.34
C LYS A 226 -72.60 100.77 -15.98
N SER A 227 -71.78 99.70 -15.90
CA SER A 227 -71.42 98.92 -14.65
C SER A 227 -71.48 97.35 -14.69
N LYS A 228 -70.32 96.68 -14.90
CA LYS A 228 -69.87 95.30 -14.49
C LYS A 228 -70.68 94.04 -14.96
N ALA A 229 -70.17 92.94 -15.56
CA ALA A 229 -68.94 92.45 -16.28
C ALA A 229 -69.23 90.98 -16.78
N GLY A 230 -68.47 90.17 -17.58
CA GLY A 230 -67.22 90.21 -18.39
C GLY A 230 -66.74 88.76 -18.81
N ILE A 231 -65.68 88.60 -19.64
CA ILE A 231 -64.91 87.33 -20.00
C ILE A 231 -65.51 86.46 -21.17
N ASP A 232 -64.86 85.38 -21.69
CA ASP A 232 -63.90 85.12 -22.84
C ASP A 232 -63.82 83.55 -23.06
N SER A 233 -63.26 82.79 -24.06
CA SER A 233 -62.78 82.79 -25.50
C SER A 233 -62.76 81.27 -25.99
N ASP A 234 -62.26 80.69 -27.11
CA ASP A 234 -61.47 81.02 -28.34
C ASP A 234 -61.67 79.95 -29.52
N SER A 235 -60.75 79.74 -30.50
CA SER A 235 -61.08 79.30 -31.91
C SER A 235 -60.10 78.38 -32.77
N ASP A 236 -60.26 78.33 -34.13
CA ASP A 236 -59.81 77.28 -35.14
C ASP A 236 -59.16 77.81 -36.51
N THR A 237 -59.37 77.22 -37.74
CA THR A 237 -58.51 77.38 -39.00
C THR A 237 -59.12 77.97 -40.35
N GLU A 238 -58.45 77.87 -41.56
CA GLU A 238 -58.45 78.79 -42.78
C GLU A 238 -59.48 78.62 -43.98
N ASP A 239 -59.55 79.59 -44.96
CA ASP A 239 -60.51 79.74 -46.14
C ASP A 239 -59.78 79.98 -47.55
N ASP A 240 -60.14 80.62 -48.71
CA ASP A 240 -61.14 81.59 -49.30
C ASP A 240 -61.12 81.55 -50.90
N THR A 241 -61.83 82.44 -51.66
CA THR A 241 -61.74 82.85 -53.13
C THR A 241 -62.47 82.00 -54.24
N ASP A 242 -62.77 82.39 -55.52
CA ASP A 242 -63.03 83.59 -56.43
C ASP A 242 -63.18 83.04 -57.92
N PRO A 243 -63.51 83.68 -59.09
CA PRO A 243 -64.14 84.97 -59.55
C PRO A 243 -65.44 84.77 -60.45
N TRP A 244 -65.99 85.61 -61.38
CA TRP A 244 -65.63 86.90 -62.06
C TRP A 244 -66.83 87.79 -62.55
N ALA A 245 -66.75 88.52 -63.70
CA ALA A 245 -67.68 89.63 -64.09
C ALA A 245 -67.79 90.00 -65.63
N VAL A 246 -68.80 90.79 -66.08
CA VAL A 246 -68.79 91.87 -67.16
C VAL A 246 -70.09 92.77 -67.20
N LYS A 247 -69.96 94.05 -66.76
CA LYS A 247 -70.59 95.37 -67.14
C LYS A 247 -72.13 95.67 -67.37
N TRP A 248 -72.74 96.43 -66.41
CA TRP A 248 -73.36 97.82 -66.44
C TRP A 248 -74.30 98.32 -67.59
N PRO A 249 -75.30 99.27 -67.44
CA PRO A 249 -75.67 100.22 -66.34
C PRO A 249 -77.12 100.14 -65.75
N ALA A 250 -77.46 101.05 -64.80
CA ALA A 250 -78.63 101.02 -63.89
C ALA A 250 -79.76 102.08 -64.10
N LYS A 251 -80.98 101.87 -63.52
CA LYS A 251 -81.68 102.80 -62.57
C LYS A 251 -83.09 102.38 -62.02
N GLU A 252 -83.28 102.57 -60.71
CA GLU A 252 -84.47 103.07 -59.92
C GLU A 252 -85.97 102.60 -60.11
N LYS A 253 -86.57 102.17 -58.97
CA LYS A 253 -87.87 102.61 -58.33
C LYS A 253 -89.23 101.81 -58.39
N THR A 254 -89.67 101.39 -57.17
CA THR A 254 -91.00 101.53 -56.48
C THR A 254 -92.28 100.67 -56.73
N ASN A 255 -92.63 99.88 -55.67
CA ASN A 255 -93.88 99.90 -54.84
C ASN A 255 -95.25 99.27 -55.20
N LEU A 256 -95.73 98.44 -54.24
CA LEU A 256 -97.09 98.29 -53.59
C LEU A 256 -98.34 97.91 -54.44
N ALA A 257 -99.38 97.17 -53.98
CA ALA A 257 -99.65 96.32 -52.77
C ALA A 257 -101.06 95.62 -52.88
N VAL A 258 -101.59 95.06 -51.76
CA VAL A 258 -103.02 95.06 -51.28
C VAL A 258 -103.77 93.70 -51.04
N ALA A 259 -104.24 93.50 -49.77
CA ALA A 259 -105.42 92.76 -49.25
C ALA A 259 -105.54 91.20 -49.33
N SER A 260 -106.27 90.49 -48.44
CA SER A 260 -106.73 90.73 -47.03
C SER A 260 -107.45 89.50 -46.39
N GLU A 261 -107.19 89.20 -45.09
CA GLU A 261 -108.11 88.89 -43.94
C GLU A 261 -109.53 88.22 -44.08
N PRO A 262 -110.27 87.86 -42.98
CA PRO A 262 -109.88 87.50 -41.58
C PRO A 262 -110.69 86.36 -40.88
N GLY A 263 -110.19 85.91 -39.71
CA GLY A 263 -111.03 85.60 -38.52
C GLY A 263 -111.50 84.14 -38.29
N THR A 264 -112.04 83.75 -37.12
CA THR A 264 -112.29 84.41 -35.81
C THR A 264 -112.33 83.33 -34.68
N THR A 265 -112.31 83.53 -33.35
CA THR A 265 -111.73 84.55 -32.43
C THR A 265 -111.74 84.01 -30.97
N ALA A 266 -110.57 83.78 -30.33
CA ALA A 266 -110.45 83.75 -28.86
C ALA A 266 -109.01 84.12 -28.38
N ALA A 267 -108.52 85.36 -28.46
CA ALA A 267 -109.17 86.66 -28.61
C ALA A 267 -110.00 87.17 -27.40
N ARG A 268 -109.85 86.60 -26.19
CA ARG A 268 -110.33 87.22 -24.94
C ARG A 268 -109.35 87.33 -23.77
N ALA A 269 -108.11 86.85 -23.90
CA ALA A 269 -106.96 87.42 -23.19
C ALA A 269 -106.44 88.71 -23.88
N ARG A 270 -107.36 89.49 -24.49
CA ARG A 270 -107.08 90.39 -25.63
C ARG A 270 -107.18 91.88 -25.31
N GLN A 271 -107.30 92.26 -24.04
CA GLN A 271 -107.93 93.54 -23.69
C GLN A 271 -107.17 94.45 -22.72
N SER A 272 -105.89 94.16 -22.42
CA SER A 272 -105.03 95.06 -21.63
C SER A 272 -103.58 95.21 -22.11
N LEU A 273 -103.28 94.87 -23.38
CA LEU A 273 -102.03 95.30 -24.05
C LEU A 273 -102.08 95.24 -25.59
N GLN A 274 -103.04 94.51 -26.18
CA GLN A 274 -103.20 94.40 -27.65
C GLN A 274 -103.39 95.76 -28.37
N ARG A 275 -103.70 96.85 -27.66
CA ARG A 275 -103.80 98.19 -28.25
C ARG A 275 -102.45 98.83 -28.60
N ASP A 276 -101.36 98.39 -27.97
CA ASP A 276 -100.06 99.09 -28.02
C ASP A 276 -99.07 98.47 -29.04
N ILE A 277 -99.45 97.37 -29.71
CA ILE A 277 -98.65 96.75 -30.80
C ILE A 277 -99.45 96.65 -32.12
N GLU A 278 -100.79 96.71 -32.10
CA GLU A 278 -101.60 96.77 -33.33
C GLU A 278 -101.29 98.00 -34.21
N GLY A 279 -100.59 99.02 -33.68
CA GLY A 279 -100.07 100.15 -34.46
C GLY A 279 -98.85 99.85 -35.35
N ILE A 280 -98.19 98.69 -35.20
CA ILE A 280 -96.97 98.32 -35.96
C ILE A 280 -97.29 97.41 -37.16
N LEU A 281 -98.44 96.72 -37.17
CA LEU A 281 -98.70 95.61 -38.11
C LEU A 281 -99.13 96.03 -39.53
N ALA A 282 -99.42 97.31 -39.78
CA ALA A 282 -99.71 97.80 -41.14
C ALA A 282 -98.55 97.60 -42.14
N ASP A 283 -97.34 97.43 -41.60
CA ASP A 283 -96.07 97.08 -42.26
C ASP A 283 -96.16 95.80 -43.15
N GLU A 284 -97.13 94.92 -42.92
CA GLU A 284 -97.26 93.67 -43.70
C GLU A 284 -97.78 93.87 -45.13
N GLY A 285 -98.44 95.00 -45.43
CA GLY A 285 -98.94 95.31 -46.78
C GLY A 285 -97.84 95.40 -47.85
N GLN A 286 -96.58 95.59 -47.44
CA GLN A 286 -95.41 95.66 -48.31
C GLN A 286 -94.74 94.28 -48.53
N LYS A 287 -95.03 93.29 -47.68
CA LYS A 287 -94.43 91.93 -47.73
C LYS A 287 -94.95 91.10 -48.92
N PHE A 288 -96.18 91.33 -49.38
CA PHE A 288 -96.80 90.54 -50.45
C PHE A 288 -96.05 90.63 -51.80
N LEU A 289 -95.40 91.76 -52.09
CA LEU A 289 -94.54 91.93 -53.27
C LEU A 289 -93.16 91.28 -53.12
N HIS A 290 -92.73 90.99 -51.90
CA HIS A 290 -91.48 90.27 -51.67
C HIS A 290 -91.64 88.77 -51.97
N ALA A 291 -92.83 88.21 -51.75
CA ALA A 291 -93.13 86.79 -51.95
C ALA A 291 -93.05 86.34 -53.42
N PHE A 292 -93.61 87.12 -54.36
CA PHE A 292 -93.58 86.74 -55.78
C PHE A 292 -92.18 86.85 -56.41
N ALA A 293 -91.38 87.83 -55.99
CA ALA A 293 -89.98 87.96 -56.42
C ALA A 293 -89.08 86.83 -55.89
N GLU A 294 -89.51 86.08 -54.87
CA GLU A 294 -88.78 84.91 -54.36
C GLU A 294 -89.01 83.64 -55.21
N VAL A 295 -90.17 83.51 -55.86
CA VAL A 295 -90.48 82.38 -56.76
C VAL A 295 -89.66 82.49 -58.05
N ASP A 296 -89.61 83.69 -58.63
CA ASP A 296 -88.86 83.99 -59.86
C ASP A 296 -87.36 83.68 -59.66
N LYS A 297 -86.77 84.18 -58.57
CA LYS A 297 -85.38 83.90 -58.18
C LYS A 297 -85.06 82.41 -57.97
N LYS A 298 -86.04 81.59 -57.56
CA LYS A 298 -85.81 80.15 -57.34
C LYS A 298 -85.87 79.33 -58.62
N LEU A 299 -86.37 79.89 -59.72
CA LEU A 299 -86.26 79.29 -61.06
C LEU A 299 -84.90 79.58 -61.71
N ASP A 300 -84.42 80.83 -61.66
CA ASP A 300 -83.08 81.19 -62.17
C ASP A 300 -81.97 80.39 -61.49
N VAL A 301 -82.00 80.31 -60.14
CA VAL A 301 -81.02 79.55 -59.36
C VAL A 301 -81.00 78.06 -59.73
N LEU A 302 -82.14 77.48 -60.13
CA LEU A 302 -82.20 76.09 -60.58
C LEU A 302 -81.51 75.90 -61.95
N GLN A 303 -81.68 76.88 -62.85
CA GLN A 303 -81.03 76.87 -64.17
C GLN A 303 -79.51 77.08 -64.05
N GLU A 304 -79.07 77.96 -63.16
CA GLU A 304 -77.66 78.22 -62.87
C GLU A 304 -76.95 76.97 -62.28
N HIS A 305 -77.56 76.32 -61.28
CA HIS A 305 -77.01 75.09 -60.69
C HIS A 305 -76.80 73.95 -61.70
N VAL A 306 -77.70 73.78 -62.69
CA VAL A 306 -77.55 72.74 -63.72
C VAL A 306 -76.40 73.05 -64.68
N GLN A 307 -76.17 74.32 -65.03
CA GLN A 307 -75.03 74.71 -65.88
C GLN A 307 -73.70 74.57 -65.13
N VAL A 308 -73.63 74.99 -63.86
CA VAL A 308 -72.45 74.83 -63.01
C VAL A 308 -72.08 73.35 -62.82
N MET A 309 -73.06 72.46 -62.63
CA MET A 309 -72.80 71.02 -62.46
C MET A 309 -72.15 70.39 -63.70
N ASN A 310 -72.61 70.70 -64.91
CA ASN A 310 -71.99 70.18 -66.14
C ASN A 310 -70.56 70.71 -66.34
N ALA A 311 -70.33 72.01 -66.10
CA ALA A 311 -69.00 72.61 -66.19
C ALA A 311 -68.01 72.00 -65.19
N GLN A 312 -68.46 71.72 -63.96
CA GLN A 312 -67.67 71.01 -62.94
C GLN A 312 -67.30 69.59 -63.40
N CYS A 313 -68.21 68.85 -64.05
CA CYS A 313 -67.93 67.50 -64.54
C CYS A 313 -66.88 67.48 -65.67
N GLU A 314 -67.01 68.32 -66.71
CA GLU A 314 -66.02 68.37 -67.80
C GLU A 314 -64.64 68.86 -67.32
N ALA A 315 -64.62 69.81 -66.38
CA ALA A 315 -63.39 70.29 -65.75
C ALA A 315 -62.71 69.17 -64.93
N MET A 316 -63.50 68.40 -64.15
CA MET A 316 -63.01 67.28 -63.36
C MET A 316 -62.40 66.18 -64.25
N GLU A 317 -63.07 65.79 -65.33
CA GLU A 317 -62.59 64.72 -66.21
C GLU A 317 -61.29 65.09 -66.95
N ASN A 318 -61.18 66.33 -67.47
CA ASN A 318 -59.92 66.81 -68.05
C ASN A 318 -58.79 66.89 -67.01
N ARG A 319 -59.08 67.38 -65.80
CA ARG A 319 -58.10 67.47 -64.70
C ARG A 319 -57.63 66.08 -64.26
N LEU A 320 -58.53 65.09 -64.23
CA LEU A 320 -58.19 63.70 -63.98
C LEU A 320 -57.25 63.14 -65.07
N ARG A 321 -57.56 63.38 -66.35
CA ARG A 321 -56.78 62.88 -67.50
C ARG A 321 -55.34 63.42 -67.52
N VAL A 322 -55.18 64.74 -67.32
CA VAL A 322 -53.85 65.39 -67.25
C VAL A 322 -53.05 64.92 -66.04
N THR A 323 -53.70 64.78 -64.88
CA THR A 323 -53.05 64.29 -63.65
C THR A 323 -52.57 62.84 -63.84
N ASN A 324 -53.39 61.96 -64.43
CA ASN A 324 -53.06 60.54 -64.62
C ASN A 324 -51.87 60.35 -65.60
N GLN A 325 -51.81 61.14 -66.69
CA GLN A 325 -50.65 61.15 -67.59
C GLN A 325 -49.37 61.66 -66.89
N SER A 326 -49.49 62.71 -66.06
CA SER A 326 -48.37 63.26 -65.29
C SER A 326 -47.86 62.27 -64.23
N CYS A 327 -48.77 61.57 -63.55
CA CYS A 327 -48.46 60.51 -62.61
C CYS A 327 -47.71 59.35 -63.27
N LYS A 328 -48.03 58.98 -64.53
CA LYS A 328 -47.32 57.88 -65.22
C LYS A 328 -45.83 58.17 -65.40
N TYR A 329 -45.47 59.36 -65.87
CA TYR A 329 -44.06 59.77 -66.03
C TYR A 329 -43.34 59.87 -64.67
N LEU A 330 -44.02 60.36 -63.63
CA LEU A 330 -43.49 60.39 -62.27
C LEU A 330 -43.29 58.98 -61.68
N LEU A 331 -44.20 58.04 -61.95
CA LEU A 331 -44.10 56.64 -61.53
C LEU A 331 -42.94 55.92 -62.22
N GLU A 332 -42.82 56.00 -63.55
CA GLU A 332 -41.72 55.39 -64.31
C GLU A 332 -40.35 55.92 -63.83
N ARG A 333 -40.26 57.23 -63.57
CA ARG A 333 -39.05 57.86 -63.02
C ARG A 333 -38.79 57.50 -61.55
N ALA A 334 -39.84 57.32 -60.75
CA ALA A 334 -39.72 56.86 -59.36
C ALA A 334 -39.29 55.38 -59.27
N GLU A 335 -39.79 54.52 -60.16
CA GLU A 335 -39.37 53.12 -60.26
C GLU A 335 -37.91 53.00 -60.72
N GLY A 336 -37.49 53.78 -61.73
CA GLY A 336 -36.08 53.86 -62.13
C GLY A 336 -35.16 54.32 -61.00
N LEU A 337 -35.53 55.38 -60.27
CA LEU A 337 -34.77 55.85 -59.11
C LEU A 337 -34.80 54.86 -57.93
N LYS A 338 -35.88 54.08 -57.76
CA LYS A 338 -35.99 53.04 -56.74
C LYS A 338 -35.09 51.85 -57.06
N ALA A 339 -35.05 51.40 -58.32
CA ALA A 339 -34.13 50.37 -58.79
C ALA A 339 -32.65 50.82 -58.71
N GLN A 340 -32.36 52.08 -59.04
CA GLN A 340 -31.02 52.66 -58.86
C GLN A 340 -30.65 52.75 -57.38
N LYS A 341 -31.56 53.20 -56.50
CA LYS A 341 -31.36 53.21 -55.05
C LYS A 341 -31.09 51.80 -54.51
N GLN A 342 -31.85 50.79 -54.94
CA GLN A 342 -31.62 49.40 -54.55
C GLN A 342 -30.24 48.89 -55.02
N THR A 343 -29.86 49.19 -56.27
CA THR A 343 -28.56 48.79 -56.83
C THR A 343 -27.39 49.47 -56.10
N THR A 344 -27.49 50.76 -55.81
CA THR A 344 -26.47 51.50 -55.06
C THR A 344 -26.44 51.06 -53.59
N SER A 345 -27.59 50.78 -52.97
CA SER A 345 -27.67 50.25 -51.60
C SER A 345 -27.01 48.87 -51.50
N ALA A 346 -27.27 47.96 -52.44
CA ALA A 346 -26.63 46.65 -52.47
C ALA A 346 -25.11 46.75 -52.72
N ARG A 347 -24.66 47.69 -53.57
CA ARG A 347 -23.22 47.96 -53.75
C ARG A 347 -22.59 48.56 -52.49
N GLN A 348 -23.27 49.47 -51.79
CA GLN A 348 -22.82 50.02 -50.52
C GLN A 348 -22.72 48.93 -49.47
N GLU A 349 -23.73 48.07 -49.34
CA GLU A 349 -23.77 46.91 -48.44
C GLU A 349 -22.63 45.93 -48.74
N ILE A 350 -22.37 45.59 -50.01
CA ILE A 350 -21.22 44.77 -50.42
C ILE A 350 -19.88 45.43 -50.07
N ILE A 351 -19.73 46.75 -50.26
CA ILE A 351 -18.50 47.48 -49.92
C ILE A 351 -18.30 47.55 -48.41
N THR A 352 -19.36 47.78 -47.62
CA THR A 352 -19.32 47.73 -46.16
C THR A 352 -18.90 46.35 -45.66
N LEU A 353 -19.56 45.28 -46.13
CA LEU A 353 -19.21 43.89 -45.78
C LEU A 353 -17.78 43.52 -46.21
N PHE A 354 -17.31 44.04 -47.35
CA PHE A 354 -15.92 43.85 -47.79
C PHE A 354 -14.94 44.55 -46.84
N LEU A 355 -15.18 45.81 -46.48
CA LEU A 355 -14.32 46.56 -45.56
C LEU A 355 -14.35 45.96 -44.14
N GLU A 356 -15.51 45.60 -43.61
CA GLU A 356 -15.66 44.96 -42.30
C GLU A 356 -14.91 43.61 -42.21
N ARG A 357 -14.88 42.87 -43.33
CA ARG A 357 -14.20 41.56 -43.41
C ARG A 357 -12.71 41.64 -43.70
N PHE A 358 -12.25 42.60 -44.50
CA PHE A 358 -10.86 42.70 -44.94
C PHE A 358 -10.03 43.82 -44.28
N THR A 359 -10.61 44.60 -43.37
CA THR A 359 -9.89 45.64 -42.61
C THR A 359 -10.19 45.59 -41.11
N LEU A 360 -9.29 46.16 -40.30
CA LEU A 360 -9.56 46.43 -38.89
C LEU A 360 -10.43 47.69 -38.74
N SER A 361 -11.35 47.64 -37.79
CA SER A 361 -12.03 48.84 -37.29
C SER A 361 -11.06 49.71 -36.48
N SER A 362 -11.40 50.99 -36.32
CA SER A 362 -10.53 51.96 -35.62
C SER A 362 -10.16 51.54 -34.20
N THR A 363 -11.03 50.82 -33.48
CA THR A 363 -10.79 50.35 -32.11
C THR A 363 -9.95 49.07 -32.04
N GLU A 364 -10.00 48.22 -33.08
CA GLU A 364 -9.10 47.06 -33.21
C GLU A 364 -7.69 47.51 -33.58
N ALA A 365 -7.55 48.51 -34.46
CA ALA A 365 -6.27 49.11 -34.82
C ALA A 365 -5.65 49.91 -33.65
N GLU A 366 -6.46 50.63 -32.87
CA GLU A 366 -6.02 51.30 -31.63
C GLU A 366 -5.48 50.29 -30.60
N ALA A 367 -6.12 49.13 -30.44
CA ALA A 367 -5.67 48.09 -29.50
C ALA A 367 -4.26 47.56 -29.82
N ILE A 368 -3.84 47.63 -31.08
CA ILE A 368 -2.49 47.25 -31.55
C ILE A 368 -1.51 48.42 -31.40
N THR A 369 -1.87 49.60 -31.89
CA THR A 369 -0.95 50.75 -32.06
C THR A 369 -0.80 51.63 -30.80
N SER A 370 -1.87 51.81 -30.02
CA SER A 370 -1.85 52.66 -28.84
C SER A 370 -1.02 52.07 -27.71
N ARG A 371 -0.31 52.93 -26.96
CA ARG A 371 0.42 52.55 -25.74
C ARG A 371 -0.48 52.49 -24.51
N ASP A 372 -1.58 53.24 -24.53
CA ASP A 372 -2.48 53.40 -23.38
C ASP A 372 -3.49 52.24 -23.25
N VAL A 373 -3.67 51.46 -24.32
CA VAL A 373 -4.44 50.21 -24.29
C VAL A 373 -3.52 49.05 -23.87
N PRO A 374 -3.74 48.42 -22.70
CA PRO A 374 -2.90 47.32 -22.22
C PRO A 374 -3.03 46.06 -23.09
N VAL A 375 -2.02 45.17 -23.00
CA VAL A 375 -2.08 43.83 -23.60
C VAL A 375 -3.16 43.01 -22.92
N GLY A 376 -3.87 42.20 -23.70
CA GLY A 376 -4.98 41.39 -23.23
C GLY A 376 -6.03 41.17 -24.33
N LYS A 377 -7.22 40.70 -23.93
CA LYS A 377 -8.22 40.15 -24.86
C LYS A 377 -8.52 41.04 -26.08
N ARG A 378 -8.67 42.37 -25.94
CA ARG A 378 -8.95 43.26 -27.09
C ARG A 378 -7.86 43.23 -28.17
N MET A 379 -6.59 43.21 -27.75
CA MET A 379 -5.46 43.11 -28.68
C MET A 379 -5.36 41.70 -29.26
N PHE A 380 -5.63 40.66 -28.46
CA PHE A 380 -5.64 39.27 -28.90
C PHE A 380 -6.73 38.99 -29.94
N ASP A 381 -7.96 39.45 -29.71
CA ASP A 381 -9.09 39.33 -30.65
C ASP A 381 -8.78 40.06 -31.98
N ALA A 382 -8.08 41.22 -31.92
CA ALA A 382 -7.64 41.97 -33.09
C ALA A 382 -6.49 41.28 -33.87
N MET A 383 -5.51 40.69 -33.18
CA MET A 383 -4.46 39.87 -33.83
C MET A 383 -5.07 38.65 -34.52
N ASP A 384 -6.01 37.96 -33.88
CA ASP A 384 -6.69 36.80 -34.47
C ASP A 384 -7.59 37.21 -35.65
N LYS A 385 -8.12 38.45 -35.66
CA LYS A 385 -8.80 39.03 -36.84
C LYS A 385 -7.81 39.34 -37.97
N LEU A 386 -6.62 39.89 -37.69
CA LEU A 386 -5.58 40.09 -38.71
C LEU A 386 -5.17 38.76 -39.37
N GLU A 387 -5.02 37.69 -38.60
CA GLU A 387 -4.71 36.37 -39.16
C GLU A 387 -5.87 35.82 -40.03
N ARG A 388 -7.13 36.03 -39.62
CA ARG A 388 -8.31 35.69 -40.44
C ARG A 388 -8.39 36.51 -41.74
N ILE A 389 -8.16 37.83 -41.67
CA ILE A 389 -8.08 38.70 -42.86
C ILE A 389 -7.05 38.17 -43.84
N ARG A 390 -5.88 37.73 -43.36
CA ARG A 390 -4.79 37.24 -44.22
C ARG A 390 -5.12 35.92 -44.90
N GLU A 391 -5.78 34.99 -44.23
CA GLU A 391 -6.20 33.73 -44.86
C GLU A 391 -7.41 33.95 -45.80
N ASP A 392 -8.37 34.81 -45.45
CA ASP A 392 -9.42 35.24 -46.38
C ASP A 392 -8.83 35.95 -47.62
N CYS A 393 -7.80 36.78 -47.47
CA CYS A 393 -7.06 37.39 -48.58
C CYS A 393 -6.34 36.35 -49.43
N ARG A 394 -5.77 35.31 -48.81
CA ARG A 394 -5.12 34.21 -49.51
C ARG A 394 -6.11 33.42 -50.39
N VAL A 395 -7.33 33.20 -49.89
CA VAL A 395 -8.44 32.64 -50.67
C VAL A 395 -8.89 33.60 -51.78
N LEU A 396 -8.95 34.91 -51.51
CA LEU A 396 -9.31 35.93 -52.49
C LEU A 396 -8.30 36.02 -53.66
N MET A 397 -7.02 35.74 -53.42
CA MET A 397 -5.98 35.69 -54.47
C MET A 397 -5.87 34.33 -55.18
N SER A 398 -6.47 33.25 -54.65
CA SER A 398 -6.45 31.93 -55.28
C SER A 398 -7.62 31.67 -56.25
N GLY A 399 -8.56 32.60 -56.34
CA GLY A 399 -9.67 32.56 -57.31
C GLY A 399 -9.24 32.89 -58.75
N GLU A 400 -10.17 32.72 -59.69
CA GLU A 400 -9.97 32.77 -61.15
C GLU A 400 -9.44 34.12 -61.72
N GLY A 401 -9.22 35.14 -60.88
CA GLY A 401 -8.69 36.45 -61.27
C GLY A 401 -7.18 36.66 -61.05
N GLY A 402 -6.50 35.78 -60.29
CA GLY A 402 -5.08 35.93 -59.97
C GLY A 402 -4.75 37.04 -58.96
N GLU A 403 -3.52 37.58 -59.03
CA GLU A 403 -2.97 38.55 -58.07
C GLU A 403 -3.66 39.92 -58.12
N ASN A 404 -4.81 40.02 -57.45
CA ASN A 404 -5.49 41.28 -57.22
C ASN A 404 -4.62 42.23 -56.38
N LYS A 405 -4.20 43.37 -56.94
CA LYS A 405 -3.36 44.36 -56.24
C LYS A 405 -3.89 44.72 -54.84
N ALA A 406 -5.21 44.92 -54.70
CA ALA A 406 -5.81 45.22 -53.40
C ALA A 406 -5.57 44.10 -52.36
N GLY A 407 -5.52 42.83 -52.76
CA GLY A 407 -5.17 41.71 -51.89
C GLY A 407 -3.71 41.76 -51.44
N LEU A 408 -2.79 42.12 -52.35
CA LEU A 408 -1.38 42.34 -52.02
C LEU A 408 -1.19 43.53 -51.07
N ASP A 409 -1.85 44.67 -51.35
CA ASP A 409 -1.79 45.87 -50.51
C ASP A 409 -2.33 45.60 -49.08
N ILE A 410 -3.44 44.84 -48.96
CA ILE A 410 -4.00 44.40 -47.66
C ILE A 410 -3.05 43.39 -46.98
N MET A 411 -2.45 42.45 -47.71
CA MET A 411 -1.47 41.50 -47.14
C MET A 411 -0.16 42.18 -46.73
N ALA A 412 0.22 43.33 -47.30
CA ALA A 412 1.32 44.14 -46.82
C ALA A 412 0.94 44.87 -45.51
N SER A 413 -0.16 45.64 -45.53
CA SER A 413 -0.59 46.43 -44.36
C SER A 413 -0.91 45.55 -43.13
N THR A 414 -1.55 44.39 -43.33
CA THR A 414 -1.80 43.43 -42.23
C THR A 414 -0.55 42.70 -41.76
N ALA A 415 0.54 42.67 -42.53
CA ALA A 415 1.83 42.14 -42.06
C ALA A 415 2.53 43.16 -41.15
N GLU A 416 2.51 44.43 -41.53
CA GLU A 416 3.03 45.54 -40.75
C GLU A 416 2.30 45.66 -39.40
N GLN A 417 0.95 45.66 -39.42
CA GLN A 417 0.13 45.69 -38.20
C GLN A 417 0.31 44.46 -37.29
N LEU A 418 0.55 43.27 -37.86
CA LEU A 418 0.91 42.10 -37.05
C LEU A 418 2.30 42.24 -36.42
N GLU A 419 3.26 42.84 -37.12
CA GLU A 419 4.61 43.04 -36.59
C GLU A 419 4.64 44.11 -35.48
N GLU A 420 3.90 45.22 -35.64
CA GLU A 420 3.67 46.18 -34.55
C GLU A 420 3.01 45.50 -33.34
N ALA A 421 2.04 44.61 -33.56
CA ALA A 421 1.41 43.84 -32.50
C ALA A 421 2.42 42.92 -31.79
N PHE A 422 3.25 42.17 -32.52
CA PHE A 422 4.30 41.33 -31.92
C PHE A 422 5.35 42.17 -31.17
N GLN A 423 5.76 43.33 -31.68
CA GLN A 423 6.68 44.23 -30.98
C GLN A 423 6.05 44.87 -29.72
N LYS A 424 4.75 45.19 -29.73
CA LYS A 424 4.04 45.63 -28.52
C LYS A 424 3.96 44.49 -27.49
N LEU A 425 3.64 43.28 -27.95
CA LEU A 425 3.55 42.08 -27.13
C LEU A 425 4.89 41.72 -26.47
N GLN A 426 5.99 41.77 -27.24
CA GLN A 426 7.35 41.55 -26.75
C GLN A 426 7.75 42.58 -25.67
N ARG A 427 7.54 43.88 -25.94
CA ARG A 427 7.86 44.96 -24.98
C ARG A 427 7.08 44.83 -23.67
N TRP A 428 5.85 44.31 -23.73
CA TRP A 428 5.05 44.00 -22.54
C TRP A 428 5.59 42.77 -21.78
N CYS A 429 5.88 41.66 -22.47
CA CYS A 429 6.52 40.49 -21.83
C CYS A 429 7.86 40.84 -21.17
N LEU A 430 8.70 41.65 -21.84
CA LEU A 430 9.94 42.20 -21.30
C LEU A 430 9.72 43.09 -20.06
N PHE A 431 8.56 43.68 -19.86
CA PHE A 431 8.21 44.40 -18.63
C PHE A 431 7.78 43.42 -17.54
N GLU A 432 6.81 42.55 -17.82
CA GLU A 432 6.28 41.62 -16.81
C GLU A 432 7.34 40.63 -16.31
N PHE A 433 8.17 40.07 -17.19
CA PHE A 433 9.24 39.14 -16.80
C PHE A 433 10.26 39.75 -15.81
N ARG A 434 10.46 41.08 -15.85
CA ARG A 434 11.29 41.80 -14.85
C ARG A 434 10.58 41.98 -13.50
N GLN A 435 9.25 41.86 -13.47
CA GLN A 435 8.42 41.96 -12.26
C GLN A 435 8.20 40.58 -11.61
N LEU A 436 8.16 39.50 -12.39
CA LEU A 436 8.07 38.10 -11.92
C LEU A 436 9.28 37.64 -11.07
N GLY A 437 10.34 38.44 -10.96
CA GLY A 437 11.48 38.19 -10.06
C GLY A 437 11.29 38.64 -8.62
N ARG A 438 10.17 39.28 -8.26
CA ARG A 438 9.96 39.81 -6.90
C ARG A 438 9.76 38.72 -5.85
N ASP A 439 9.05 37.66 -6.22
CA ASP A 439 8.73 36.52 -5.37
C ASP A 439 9.18 35.21 -6.03
N ALA A 440 9.60 34.23 -5.22
CA ALA A 440 10.05 32.94 -5.75
C ALA A 440 8.89 32.07 -6.26
N HIS A 441 7.70 32.20 -5.65
CA HIS A 441 6.52 31.37 -5.93
C HIS A 441 5.43 32.26 -6.57
N VAL A 442 5.41 32.34 -7.90
CA VAL A 442 4.49 33.22 -8.65
C VAL A 442 3.60 32.39 -9.57
N GLU A 443 2.29 32.52 -9.42
CA GLU A 443 1.33 31.96 -10.38
C GLU A 443 1.38 32.76 -11.69
N VAL A 444 1.46 32.08 -12.83
CA VAL A 444 1.50 32.73 -14.15
C VAL A 444 0.10 33.22 -14.54
N GLU A 445 -0.07 34.54 -14.72
CA GLU A 445 -1.33 35.07 -15.22
C GLU A 445 -1.66 34.53 -16.62
N PRO A 446 -2.93 34.18 -16.93
CA PRO A 446 -3.32 33.67 -18.24
C PRO A 446 -2.98 34.59 -19.42
N ILE A 447 -2.85 35.91 -19.19
CA ILE A 447 -2.45 36.89 -20.20
C ILE A 447 -0.98 36.68 -20.60
N VAL A 448 -0.11 36.31 -19.64
CA VAL A 448 1.32 36.04 -19.89
C VAL A 448 1.48 34.74 -20.69
N THR A 449 0.84 33.65 -20.26
CA THR A 449 0.86 32.37 -21.00
C THR A 449 0.38 32.52 -22.44
N GLU A 450 -0.72 33.25 -22.66
CA GLU A 450 -1.29 33.48 -23.99
C GLU A 450 -0.44 34.43 -24.86
N SER A 451 0.27 35.37 -24.23
CA SER A 451 1.25 36.24 -24.91
C SER A 451 2.47 35.47 -25.36
N VAL A 452 3.04 34.61 -24.50
CA VAL A 452 4.11 33.66 -24.85
C VAL A 452 3.64 32.75 -25.99
N ARG A 453 2.42 32.20 -25.91
CA ARG A 453 1.86 31.34 -26.96
C ARG A 453 1.78 32.04 -28.32
N ARG A 454 1.41 33.34 -28.39
CA ARG A 454 1.45 34.11 -29.64
C ARG A 454 2.89 34.43 -30.07
N LEU A 455 3.79 34.81 -29.16
CA LEU A 455 5.20 35.12 -29.47
C LEU A 455 5.99 33.94 -30.07
N ARG A 456 5.57 32.68 -29.87
CA ARG A 456 6.18 31.51 -30.56
C ARG A 456 6.20 31.63 -32.09
N LYS A 457 5.33 32.45 -32.69
CA LYS A 457 5.33 32.75 -34.14
C LYS A 457 6.51 33.64 -34.57
N ARG A 458 7.22 34.25 -33.62
CA ARG A 458 8.43 35.07 -33.80
C ARG A 458 9.54 34.62 -32.80
N PRO A 459 10.18 33.45 -32.99
CA PRO A 459 11.09 32.87 -32.00
C PRO A 459 12.22 33.78 -31.51
N ALA A 460 12.78 34.64 -32.37
CA ALA A 460 13.82 35.60 -31.97
C ALA A 460 13.34 36.66 -30.96
N LEU A 461 12.10 37.14 -31.11
CA LEU A 461 11.49 38.09 -30.16
C LEU A 461 11.17 37.40 -28.82
N LEU A 462 10.83 36.11 -28.88
CA LEU A 462 10.59 35.28 -27.69
C LEU A 462 11.89 34.97 -26.94
N GLN A 463 13.00 34.68 -27.64
CA GLN A 463 14.33 34.48 -27.05
C GLN A 463 14.73 35.70 -26.21
N GLU A 464 14.76 36.91 -26.79
CA GLU A 464 15.16 38.14 -26.08
C GLU A 464 14.32 38.39 -24.81
N ALA A 465 13.04 38.00 -24.82
CA ALA A 465 12.20 38.07 -23.62
C ALA A 465 12.57 37.00 -22.59
N LEU A 466 12.78 35.75 -23.02
CA LEU A 466 13.13 34.63 -22.14
C LEU A 466 14.54 34.76 -21.54
N ASP A 467 15.52 35.31 -22.27
CA ASP A 467 16.86 35.64 -21.74
C ASP A 467 16.77 36.62 -20.54
N VAL A 468 15.85 37.59 -20.64
CA VAL A 468 15.56 38.56 -19.56
C VAL A 468 14.80 37.91 -18.40
N LEU A 469 13.95 36.92 -18.66
CA LEU A 469 13.31 36.13 -17.62
C LEU A 469 14.35 35.30 -16.85
N ALA A 470 15.21 34.56 -17.55
CA ALA A 470 16.24 33.73 -16.95
C ALA A 470 17.21 34.57 -16.09
N SER A 471 17.73 35.67 -16.63
CA SER A 471 18.59 36.59 -15.86
C SER A 471 17.92 37.17 -14.60
N VAL A 472 16.59 37.16 -14.51
CA VAL A 472 15.82 37.64 -13.36
C VAL A 472 15.54 36.49 -12.39
N ARG A 473 14.97 35.36 -12.84
CA ARG A 473 14.69 34.16 -12.03
C ARG A 473 15.97 33.61 -11.39
N GLN A 474 17.05 33.48 -12.16
CA GLN A 474 18.38 33.08 -11.68
C GLN A 474 18.89 33.96 -10.52
N ALA A 475 18.62 35.28 -10.55
CA ALA A 475 18.99 36.19 -9.46
C ALA A 475 18.06 36.04 -8.25
N THR A 476 16.76 35.82 -8.46
CA THR A 476 15.77 35.58 -7.41
C THR A 476 16.04 34.26 -6.68
N LEU A 477 16.31 33.17 -7.39
CA LEU A 477 16.63 31.86 -6.84
C LEU A 477 17.93 31.88 -6.01
N LEU A 478 18.98 32.54 -6.50
CA LEU A 478 20.23 32.74 -5.74
C LEU A 478 19.97 33.48 -4.41
N ASN A 479 19.22 34.58 -4.45
CA ASN A 479 18.89 35.35 -3.25
C ASN A 479 17.99 34.56 -2.28
N ALA A 480 17.03 33.78 -2.81
CA ALA A 480 16.16 32.91 -2.01
C ALA A 480 16.96 31.78 -1.32
N PHE A 481 17.93 31.17 -2.02
CA PHE A 481 18.82 30.16 -1.45
C PHE A 481 19.67 30.74 -0.32
N LEU A 482 20.33 31.89 -0.57
CA LEU A 482 21.12 32.59 0.45
C LEU A 482 20.27 33.05 1.65
N ALA A 483 19.01 33.42 1.44
CA ALA A 483 18.07 33.72 2.51
C ALA A 483 17.67 32.46 3.31
N ALA A 484 17.36 31.34 2.65
CA ALA A 484 17.06 30.07 3.33
C ALA A 484 18.24 29.57 4.18
N LEU A 485 19.47 29.74 3.67
CA LEU A 485 20.71 29.42 4.38
C LEU A 485 20.91 30.29 5.64
N THR A 486 20.82 31.62 5.50
CA THR A 486 21.26 32.59 6.54
C THR A 486 20.16 33.19 7.42
N ARG A 487 18.90 33.19 6.95
CA ARG A 487 17.74 33.84 7.61
C ARG A 487 16.56 32.90 7.84
N GLY A 488 16.43 31.84 7.04
CA GLY A 488 15.26 30.97 7.04
C GLY A 488 14.06 31.60 6.31
N GLY A 489 12.86 31.09 6.61
CA GLY A 489 11.61 31.57 6.02
C GLY A 489 11.14 32.94 6.57
N PRO A 490 10.07 33.53 5.99
CA PRO A 490 9.65 34.92 6.25
C PRO A 490 9.39 35.28 7.72
N SER A 491 9.06 34.30 8.56
CA SER A 491 8.79 34.46 9.99
C SER A 491 9.90 33.88 10.90
N GLY A 492 11.09 33.62 10.35
CA GLY A 492 12.15 32.83 11.01
C GLY A 492 11.85 31.33 11.09
N LEU A 493 10.80 30.88 10.38
CA LEU A 493 10.36 29.50 10.23
C LEU A 493 10.10 29.22 8.74
N PRO A 494 10.64 28.12 8.14
CA PRO A 494 11.67 27.24 8.72
C PRO A 494 12.94 28.02 9.12
N ARG A 495 13.70 27.48 10.08
CA ARG A 495 14.90 28.15 10.60
C ARG A 495 16.02 28.20 9.54
N PRO A 496 16.98 29.14 9.64
CA PRO A 496 18.17 29.16 8.78
C PRO A 496 18.86 27.79 8.71
N ILE A 497 19.13 27.29 7.51
CA ILE A 497 19.75 25.97 7.30
C ILE A 497 21.15 25.90 7.94
N GLU A 498 21.88 27.03 8.02
CA GLU A 498 23.18 27.13 8.69
C GLU A 498 23.16 26.71 10.17
N LEU A 499 22.02 26.79 10.86
CA LEU A 499 21.90 26.33 12.24
C LEU A 499 22.07 24.81 12.39
N HIS A 500 21.86 24.05 11.31
CA HIS A 500 22.08 22.61 11.26
C HIS A 500 23.51 22.22 10.88
N ALA A 501 24.44 23.15 10.68
CA ALA A 501 25.83 22.84 10.29
C ALA A 501 26.63 21.99 11.33
N HIS A 502 26.08 21.76 12.52
CA HIS A 502 26.59 20.81 13.52
C HIS A 502 26.18 19.35 13.25
N ASP A 503 25.22 19.11 12.36
CA ASP A 503 24.81 17.82 11.82
C ASP A 503 25.11 17.82 10.30
N PRO A 504 26.26 17.31 9.88
CA PRO A 504 26.71 17.33 8.48
C PRO A 504 25.75 16.64 7.51
N THR A 505 25.06 15.57 7.94
CA THR A 505 24.15 14.82 7.05
C THR A 505 22.89 15.64 6.83
N ARG A 506 22.31 16.20 7.90
CA ARG A 506 21.14 17.08 7.81
C ARG A 506 21.44 18.39 7.08
N TYR A 507 22.59 19.01 7.32
CA TYR A 507 22.96 20.27 6.66
C TYR A 507 23.05 20.11 5.14
N VAL A 508 23.68 19.03 4.65
CA VAL A 508 23.69 18.70 3.21
C VAL A 508 22.29 18.32 2.72
N GLY A 509 21.55 17.52 3.48
CA GLY A 509 20.17 17.13 3.14
C GLY A 509 19.20 18.30 3.00
N ASP A 510 19.20 19.25 3.93
CA ASP A 510 18.35 20.44 3.90
C ASP A 510 18.71 21.35 2.70
N MET A 511 20.00 21.46 2.34
CA MET A 511 20.43 22.18 1.13
C MET A 511 19.95 21.50 -0.16
N LEU A 512 20.11 20.18 -0.27
CA LEU A 512 19.68 19.42 -1.45
C LEU A 512 18.15 19.37 -1.58
N ALA A 513 17.43 19.21 -0.47
CA ALA A 513 15.98 19.27 -0.42
C ALA A 513 15.45 20.63 -0.84
N TRP A 514 16.09 21.73 -0.42
CA TRP A 514 15.73 23.08 -0.88
C TRP A 514 15.94 23.24 -2.39
N VAL A 515 17.07 22.77 -2.93
CA VAL A 515 17.34 22.84 -4.38
C VAL A 515 16.36 21.97 -5.17
N HIS A 516 15.98 20.78 -4.66
CA HIS A 516 14.98 19.92 -5.26
C HIS A 516 13.59 20.60 -5.31
N GLN A 517 13.18 21.26 -4.22
CA GLN A 517 11.93 22.02 -4.16
C GLN A 517 11.94 23.24 -5.09
N ALA A 518 13.05 24.00 -5.12
CA ALA A 518 13.21 25.16 -6.00
C ALA A 518 13.15 24.76 -7.48
N MET A 519 13.89 23.72 -7.87
CA MET A 519 13.86 23.14 -9.22
C MET A 519 12.45 22.67 -9.62
N ALA A 520 11.73 22.01 -8.72
CA ALA A 520 10.36 21.56 -9.00
C ALA A 520 9.37 22.73 -9.16
N GLY A 521 9.46 23.76 -8.31
CA GLY A 521 8.63 24.96 -8.40
C GLY A 521 8.93 25.81 -9.64
N GLU A 522 10.19 25.95 -10.02
CA GLU A 522 10.59 26.63 -11.26
C GLU A 522 10.08 25.86 -12.49
N ARG A 523 10.16 24.52 -12.47
CA ARG A 523 9.62 23.69 -13.55
C ARG A 523 8.09 23.79 -13.65
N GLU A 524 7.37 23.92 -12.53
CA GLU A 524 5.92 24.16 -12.52
C GLU A 524 5.57 25.56 -13.06
N PHE A 525 6.31 26.59 -12.66
CA PHE A 525 6.20 27.95 -13.21
C PHE A 525 6.42 27.96 -14.73
N LEU A 526 7.47 27.30 -15.23
CA LEU A 526 7.77 27.20 -16.65
C LEU A 526 6.73 26.35 -17.40
N ASP A 527 6.27 25.22 -16.85
CA ASP A 527 5.17 24.44 -17.43
C ASP A 527 3.88 25.30 -17.57
N GLY A 528 3.59 26.16 -16.57
CA GLY A 528 2.51 27.15 -16.62
C GLY A 528 2.72 28.28 -17.63
N LEU A 529 3.96 28.77 -17.77
CA LEU A 529 4.36 29.80 -18.75
C LEU A 529 4.18 29.33 -20.19
N PHE A 530 4.53 28.07 -20.46
CA PHE A 530 4.30 27.43 -21.76
C PHE A 530 2.90 26.82 -21.90
N GLY A 531 2.03 26.92 -20.88
CA GLY A 531 0.64 26.44 -20.92
C GLY A 531 0.52 24.92 -21.03
N ILE A 532 1.56 24.18 -20.62
CA ILE A 532 1.61 22.72 -20.64
C ILE A 532 0.74 22.22 -19.50
N LYS A 533 -0.46 21.76 -19.83
CA LYS A 533 -1.39 21.15 -18.88
C LYS A 533 -0.86 19.80 -18.40
N ASN A 534 -0.10 19.83 -17.31
CA ASN A 534 0.13 18.64 -16.51
C ASN A 534 -1.17 18.25 -15.80
N GLU A 535 -1.45 16.95 -15.77
CA GLU A 535 -2.42 16.39 -14.81
C GLU A 535 -1.87 16.60 -13.39
N ARG A 536 -2.74 16.76 -12.39
CA ARG A 536 -2.34 17.09 -11.00
C ARG A 536 -1.42 16.01 -10.44
N ARG A 537 -0.11 16.30 -10.40
CA ARG A 537 0.94 15.36 -10.03
C ARG A 537 1.68 15.84 -8.79
N MET A 538 2.11 14.92 -7.93
CA MET A 538 2.92 15.29 -6.77
C MET A 538 4.32 15.72 -7.18
N VAL A 539 4.87 16.69 -6.44
CA VAL A 539 6.27 17.13 -6.48
C VAL A 539 7.19 15.93 -6.31
N GLY A 540 8.24 15.83 -7.14
CA GLY A 540 9.21 14.72 -7.12
C GLY A 540 8.84 13.47 -7.94
N SER A 541 7.74 13.48 -8.70
CA SER A 541 7.34 12.32 -9.52
C SER A 541 8.11 12.19 -10.85
N ILE A 542 8.62 11.00 -11.14
CA ILE A 542 9.49 10.67 -12.31
C ILE A 542 8.84 11.10 -13.64
N ARG A 543 9.52 11.92 -14.45
CA ARG A 543 9.02 12.44 -15.74
C ARG A 543 9.57 11.63 -16.92
N GLU A 544 8.71 11.23 -17.86
CA GLU A 544 9.16 10.75 -19.17
C GLU A 544 9.65 11.92 -20.05
N PRO A 545 10.76 11.78 -20.80
CA PRO A 545 11.31 12.84 -21.64
C PRO A 545 10.50 13.01 -22.93
N LYS A 546 9.42 13.79 -22.89
CA LYS A 546 8.64 14.16 -24.08
C LYS A 546 9.50 14.94 -25.09
N SER A 547 9.37 14.65 -26.38
CA SER A 547 10.06 15.37 -27.45
C SER A 547 9.19 16.51 -27.99
N GLY A 548 9.62 17.76 -27.83
CA GLY A 548 8.92 18.94 -28.35
C GLY A 548 9.75 20.22 -28.24
N GLN A 549 9.41 21.22 -29.04
CA GLN A 549 10.16 22.50 -29.05
C GLN A 549 10.03 23.23 -27.70
N ASP A 550 8.81 23.31 -27.14
CA ASP A 550 8.57 23.91 -25.82
C ASP A 550 9.41 23.25 -24.71
N GLU A 551 9.52 21.92 -24.71
CA GLU A 551 10.34 21.18 -23.75
C GLU A 551 11.84 21.54 -23.88
N SER A 552 12.32 21.80 -25.09
CA SER A 552 13.70 22.27 -25.31
C SER A 552 13.93 23.66 -24.73
N TRP A 553 12.97 24.57 -24.84
CA TRP A 553 13.05 25.89 -24.21
C TRP A 553 13.10 25.77 -22.69
N ILE A 554 12.21 24.96 -22.11
CA ILE A 554 12.12 24.80 -20.65
C ILE A 554 13.40 24.16 -20.08
N ARG A 555 14.05 23.24 -20.80
CA ARG A 555 15.34 22.66 -20.37
C ARG A 555 16.49 23.66 -20.38
N VAL A 556 16.58 24.52 -21.40
CA VAL A 556 17.61 25.58 -21.46
C VAL A 556 17.41 26.57 -20.32
N LEU A 557 16.18 27.06 -20.14
CA LEU A 557 15.83 27.98 -19.04
C LEU A 557 16.11 27.35 -17.67
N MET A 558 15.78 26.08 -17.47
CA MET A 558 16.06 25.37 -16.22
C MET A 558 17.56 25.28 -15.88
N ASP A 559 18.45 25.19 -16.88
CA ASP A 559 19.89 25.17 -16.62
C ASP A 559 20.43 26.58 -16.33
N GLU A 560 19.95 27.58 -17.06
CA GLU A 560 20.27 29.00 -16.83
C GLU A 560 19.79 29.46 -15.44
N ASP A 561 18.54 29.19 -15.07
CA ASP A 561 17.93 29.56 -13.78
C ASP A 561 18.68 28.97 -12.57
N LEU A 562 19.22 27.76 -12.71
CA LEU A 562 19.89 27.03 -11.63
C LEU A 562 21.42 27.20 -11.62
N GLU A 563 22.05 27.75 -12.66
CA GLU A 563 23.51 27.96 -12.75
C GLU A 563 24.09 28.65 -11.50
N LYS A 564 23.58 29.84 -11.14
CA LYS A 564 24.20 30.67 -10.09
C LYS A 564 24.08 30.08 -8.68
N LEU A 565 23.10 29.23 -8.39
CA LEU A 565 23.00 28.57 -7.08
C LEU A 565 23.94 27.38 -6.94
N CYS A 566 24.42 26.79 -8.05
CA CYS A 566 25.36 25.66 -8.02
C CYS A 566 26.69 26.03 -7.35
N THR A 567 27.17 27.26 -7.51
CA THR A 567 28.43 27.72 -6.90
C THR A 567 28.39 27.76 -5.35
N PRO A 568 27.45 28.48 -4.69
CA PRO A 568 27.37 28.48 -3.23
C PRO A 568 26.99 27.11 -2.64
N LEU A 569 26.19 26.31 -3.36
CA LEU A 569 25.91 24.92 -2.98
C LEU A 569 27.21 24.10 -2.94
N LYS A 570 27.95 24.08 -4.05
CA LYS A 570 29.20 23.32 -4.19
C LYS A 570 30.25 23.72 -3.16
N VAL A 571 30.45 25.02 -2.91
CA VAL A 571 31.41 25.49 -1.90
C VAL A 571 31.04 24.98 -0.50
N ARG A 572 29.76 25.08 -0.10
CA ARG A 572 29.29 24.65 1.22
C ARG A 572 29.38 23.14 1.39
N VAL A 573 28.88 22.37 0.42
CA VAL A 573 28.91 20.90 0.48
C VAL A 573 30.35 20.38 0.47
N GLN A 574 31.25 20.93 -0.37
CA GLN A 574 32.68 20.54 -0.35
C GLN A 574 33.38 20.89 0.98
N GLN A 575 33.03 22.00 1.63
CA GLN A 575 33.54 22.33 2.96
C GLN A 575 33.05 21.32 4.01
N THR A 576 31.76 20.96 3.99
CA THR A 576 31.18 19.97 4.90
C THR A 576 31.75 18.57 4.69
N ILE A 577 31.92 18.10 3.44
CA ILE A 577 32.56 16.81 3.13
C ILE A 577 33.99 16.78 3.70
N ARG A 578 34.80 17.81 3.41
CA ARG A 578 36.22 17.86 3.79
C ARG A 578 36.47 18.02 5.29
N SER A 579 35.44 18.31 6.09
CA SER A 579 35.54 18.36 7.56
C SER A 579 35.04 17.08 8.24
N GLN A 580 34.73 16.01 7.51
CA GLN A 580 34.33 14.74 8.11
C GLN A 580 35.53 13.86 8.43
N GLU A 581 35.64 13.44 9.69
CA GLU A 581 36.59 12.40 10.14
C GLU A 581 35.94 11.01 10.25
N GLY A 582 34.61 10.94 10.21
CA GLY A 582 33.83 9.70 10.35
C GLY A 582 33.44 9.08 9.01
N SER A 583 33.80 7.81 8.80
CA SER A 583 33.45 7.03 7.60
C SER A 583 31.93 6.88 7.41
N ILE A 584 31.18 6.58 8.47
CA ILE A 584 29.71 6.46 8.44
C ILE A 584 29.05 7.77 7.97
N THR A 585 29.47 8.91 8.49
CA THR A 585 28.91 10.23 8.12
C THR A 585 29.30 10.60 6.68
N SER A 586 30.52 10.31 6.27
CA SER A 586 31.00 10.52 4.91
C SER A 586 30.20 9.68 3.90
N TYR A 587 29.93 8.41 4.23
CA TYR A 587 29.10 7.52 3.41
C TYR A 587 27.65 7.99 3.31
N LYS A 588 27.03 8.38 4.44
CA LYS A 588 25.68 8.97 4.46
C LYS A 588 25.56 10.21 3.59
N ILE A 589 26.59 11.07 3.56
CA ILE A 589 26.63 12.24 2.68
C ILE A 589 26.81 11.85 1.22
N ALA A 590 27.63 10.83 0.91
CA ALA A 590 27.84 10.34 -0.45
C ALA A 590 26.55 9.75 -1.05
N ASN A 591 25.90 8.80 -0.37
CA ASN A 591 24.63 8.20 -0.82
C ASN A 591 23.52 9.26 -0.96
N LEU A 592 23.49 10.26 -0.06
CA LEU A 592 22.51 11.35 -0.11
C LEU A 592 22.74 12.28 -1.32
N LEU A 593 24.00 12.53 -1.68
CA LEU A 593 24.35 13.27 -2.89
C LEU A 593 24.03 12.46 -4.14
N GLU A 594 24.32 11.16 -4.16
CA GLU A 594 24.02 10.26 -5.27
C GLU A 594 22.50 10.15 -5.53
N PHE A 595 21.70 9.94 -4.48
CA PHE A 595 20.24 9.93 -4.56
C PHE A 595 19.66 11.23 -5.15
N TYR A 596 20.12 12.39 -4.66
CA TYR A 596 19.66 13.68 -5.19
C TYR A 596 20.23 13.98 -6.59
N MET A 597 21.45 13.54 -6.92
CA MET A 597 22.02 13.61 -8.27
C MET A 597 21.15 12.83 -9.26
N ILE A 598 20.83 11.57 -8.96
CA ILE A 598 19.98 10.72 -9.80
C ILE A 598 18.58 11.35 -9.94
N THR A 599 17.99 11.81 -8.84
CA THR A 599 16.65 12.43 -8.82
C THR A 599 16.60 13.72 -9.66
N MET A 600 17.56 14.64 -9.49
CA MET A 600 17.59 15.90 -10.24
C MET A 600 18.00 15.71 -11.71
N ARG A 601 18.93 14.78 -12.01
CA ARG A 601 19.33 14.43 -13.38
C ARG A 601 18.15 13.88 -14.20
N ARG A 602 17.22 13.15 -13.57
CA ARG A 602 15.94 12.71 -14.19
C ARG A 602 15.01 13.88 -14.57
N THR A 603 15.21 15.09 -14.04
CA THR A 603 14.35 16.28 -14.32
C THR A 603 14.99 17.39 -15.15
N VAL A 604 16.27 17.72 -14.96
CA VAL A 604 16.97 18.76 -15.76
C VAL A 604 17.81 18.17 -16.91
N GLY A 605 18.12 16.87 -16.87
CA GLY A 605 18.97 16.19 -17.84
C GLY A 605 20.44 16.11 -17.41
N GLU A 606 21.22 15.36 -18.16
CA GLU A 606 22.61 15.00 -17.84
C GLU A 606 23.62 16.14 -18.05
N GLU A 607 23.48 16.87 -19.16
CA GLU A 607 24.37 17.98 -19.52
C GLU A 607 24.21 19.22 -18.63
N ALA A 608 23.19 19.28 -17.79
CA ALA A 608 22.90 20.43 -16.93
C ALA A 608 24.06 20.73 -15.96
N ILE A 609 24.32 22.02 -15.73
CA ILE A 609 25.31 22.55 -14.80
C ILE A 609 25.06 22.01 -13.38
N LEU A 610 23.80 21.89 -12.97
CA LEU A 610 23.42 21.28 -11.69
C LEU A 610 23.77 19.78 -11.63
N SER A 611 23.47 19.02 -12.68
CA SER A 611 23.79 17.58 -12.76
C SER A 611 25.30 17.34 -12.71
N ARG A 612 26.08 18.14 -13.46
CA ARG A 612 27.56 18.10 -13.42
C ARG A 612 28.09 18.49 -12.04
N ALA A 613 27.57 19.56 -11.42
CA ALA A 613 27.99 19.98 -10.09
C ALA A 613 27.68 18.93 -9.00
N LEU A 614 26.54 18.23 -9.09
CA LEU A 614 26.19 17.14 -8.18
C LEU A 614 27.05 15.88 -8.42
N THR A 615 27.40 15.59 -9.68
CA THR A 615 28.33 14.49 -10.02
C THR A 615 29.70 14.74 -9.38
N GLU A 616 30.30 15.91 -9.61
CA GLU A 616 31.58 16.30 -9.00
C GLU A 616 31.54 16.33 -7.46
N LEU A 617 30.38 16.65 -6.85
CA LEU A 617 30.21 16.58 -5.40
C LEU A 617 30.16 15.13 -4.88
N THR A 618 29.51 14.23 -5.62
CA THR A 618 29.38 12.81 -5.30
C THR A 618 30.73 12.11 -5.42
N GLU A 619 31.51 12.38 -6.48
CA GLU A 619 32.89 11.91 -6.65
C GLU A 619 33.80 12.34 -5.48
N VAL A 620 33.72 13.62 -5.07
CA VAL A 620 34.49 14.14 -3.93
C VAL A 620 34.05 13.53 -2.60
N ALA A 621 32.75 13.25 -2.42
CA ALA A 621 32.24 12.57 -1.23
C ALA A 621 32.75 11.12 -1.12
N TYR A 622 32.67 10.34 -2.21
CA TYR A 622 33.23 8.98 -2.24
C TYR A 622 34.75 8.96 -2.08
N THR A 623 35.47 9.91 -2.68
CA THR A 623 36.94 10.03 -2.51
C THR A 623 37.31 10.19 -1.04
N VAL A 624 36.67 11.14 -0.32
CA VAL A 624 36.94 11.37 1.11
C VAL A 624 36.53 10.17 1.97
N PHE A 625 35.41 9.51 1.63
CA PHE A 625 34.99 8.27 2.28
C PHE A 625 36.03 7.14 2.16
N PHE A 626 36.53 6.86 0.95
CA PHE A 626 37.55 5.83 0.74
C PHE A 626 38.91 6.19 1.37
N ASP A 627 39.32 7.46 1.35
CA ASP A 627 40.51 7.93 2.08
C ASP A 627 40.37 7.71 3.60
N THR A 628 39.18 7.93 4.14
CA THR A 628 38.85 7.69 5.56
C THR A 628 38.89 6.20 5.90
N LEU A 629 38.31 5.34 5.06
CA LEU A 629 38.41 3.88 5.23
C LEU A 629 39.87 3.40 5.15
N ALA A 630 40.64 3.88 4.19
CA ALA A 630 42.06 3.56 4.07
C ALA A 630 42.86 4.05 5.29
N ALA A 631 42.50 5.20 5.89
CA ALA A 631 43.09 5.65 7.16
C ALA A 631 42.72 4.73 8.33
N GLN A 632 41.47 4.29 8.44
CA GLN A 632 41.02 3.34 9.46
C GLN A 632 41.72 1.98 9.33
N GLY A 633 41.80 1.40 8.13
CA GLY A 633 42.51 0.14 7.87
C GLY A 633 44.02 0.22 8.18
N ARG A 634 44.68 1.35 7.85
CA ARG A 634 46.07 1.62 8.25
C ARG A 634 46.24 1.77 9.76
N SER A 635 45.22 2.23 10.48
CA SER A 635 45.23 2.36 11.95
C SER A 635 45.19 1.00 12.63
N LEU A 636 44.29 0.10 12.19
CA LEU A 636 44.16 -1.27 12.71
C LEU A 636 45.50 -2.03 12.67
N LEU A 637 46.26 -1.90 11.57
CA LEU A 637 47.53 -2.60 11.37
C LEU A 637 48.74 -1.96 12.07
N ARG A 638 48.57 -0.84 12.80
CA ARG A 638 49.69 -0.03 13.32
C ARG A 638 50.24 -0.49 14.67
N PHE A 639 49.38 -0.96 15.57
CA PHE A 639 49.74 -1.33 16.94
C PHE A 639 49.16 -2.70 17.28
N LEU A 640 49.84 -3.74 16.82
CA LEU A 640 49.43 -5.14 17.02
C LEU A 640 50.11 -5.75 18.24
N HIS A 641 49.33 -6.50 19.00
CA HIS A 641 49.78 -7.33 20.11
C HIS A 641 49.43 -8.80 19.82
N PRO A 642 50.11 -9.78 20.44
CA PRO A 642 49.67 -11.17 20.39
C PRO A 642 48.24 -11.28 20.94
N ALA A 643 47.40 -12.12 20.34
CA ALA A 643 46.04 -12.32 20.85
C ALA A 643 46.01 -12.87 22.30
N GLU A 644 45.01 -12.44 23.06
CA GLU A 644 44.80 -12.81 24.46
C GLU A 644 44.57 -14.32 24.63
N ASP A 645 44.88 -14.87 25.80
CA ASP A 645 44.77 -16.32 26.08
C ASP A 645 43.31 -16.82 26.17
N ASP A 646 42.32 -15.94 26.04
CA ASP A 646 40.90 -16.28 25.87
C ASP A 646 40.51 -16.55 24.39
N LEU A 647 41.46 -16.32 23.47
CA LEU A 647 41.36 -16.44 22.01
C LEU A 647 40.13 -15.74 21.40
N ALA A 648 39.61 -14.67 22.01
CA ALA A 648 38.43 -13.97 21.52
C ALA A 648 38.72 -12.97 20.38
N ALA A 649 37.67 -12.58 19.67
CA ALA A 649 37.71 -11.49 18.70
C ALA A 649 38.23 -10.19 19.38
N PRO A 650 39.34 -9.59 18.89
CA PRO A 650 39.91 -8.37 19.47
C PRO A 650 38.90 -7.22 19.52
N VAL A 651 39.04 -6.30 20.50
CA VAL A 651 38.14 -5.13 20.60
C VAL A 651 38.19 -4.29 19.32
N ALA A 652 39.40 -4.02 18.79
CA ALA A 652 39.58 -3.31 17.52
C ALA A 652 38.93 -4.00 16.30
N LEU A 653 38.77 -5.34 16.32
CA LEU A 653 38.03 -6.07 15.28
C LEU A 653 36.53 -5.82 15.40
N ARG A 654 36.01 -5.86 16.64
CA ARG A 654 34.59 -5.64 16.95
C ARG A 654 34.16 -4.21 16.63
N ASP A 655 34.97 -3.23 16.99
CA ASP A 655 34.69 -1.81 16.71
C ASP A 655 34.67 -1.55 15.18
N ALA A 656 35.66 -2.05 14.44
CA ALA A 656 35.72 -1.87 12.99
C ALA A 656 34.61 -2.63 12.24
N ALA A 657 34.25 -3.82 12.70
CA ALA A 657 33.14 -4.59 12.14
C ALA A 657 31.76 -3.95 12.45
N GLN A 658 31.60 -3.30 13.60
CA GLN A 658 30.40 -2.52 13.92
C GLN A 658 30.27 -1.29 12.99
N VAL A 659 31.37 -0.58 12.71
CA VAL A 659 31.39 0.51 11.71
C VAL A 659 30.99 -0.02 10.31
N LEU A 660 31.52 -1.18 9.91
CA LEU A 660 31.12 -1.85 8.67
C LEU A 660 29.62 -2.20 8.67
N LYS A 661 29.08 -2.73 9.77
CA LYS A 661 27.67 -3.07 9.92
C LYS A 661 26.75 -1.85 9.76
N GLU A 662 27.14 -0.70 10.28
CA GLU A 662 26.38 0.54 10.13
C GLU A 662 26.43 1.10 8.69
N ILE A 663 27.57 0.97 8.00
CA ILE A 663 27.70 1.31 6.58
C ILE A 663 26.82 0.39 5.72
N MET A 664 26.84 -0.92 5.98
CA MET A 664 25.98 -1.90 5.30
C MET A 664 24.48 -1.63 5.53
N ALA A 665 24.07 -1.30 6.76
CA ALA A 665 22.68 -0.96 7.05
C ALA A 665 22.21 0.31 6.33
N VAL A 666 23.08 1.31 6.15
CA VAL A 666 22.78 2.51 5.34
C VAL A 666 22.61 2.12 3.86
N TYR A 667 23.47 1.26 3.31
CA TYR A 667 23.35 0.78 1.92
C TYR A 667 22.07 -0.04 1.70
N ASP A 668 21.78 -0.99 2.58
CA ASP A 668 20.58 -1.84 2.56
C ASP A 668 19.29 -1.00 2.55
N SER A 669 19.21 0.01 3.43
CA SER A 669 18.09 0.96 3.45
C SER A 669 18.01 1.90 2.23
N SER A 670 19.10 2.02 1.45
CA SER A 670 19.12 2.79 0.20
C SER A 670 18.59 1.95 -0.98
N LEU A 671 18.93 0.66 -1.05
CA LEU A 671 18.49 -0.26 -2.11
C LEU A 671 16.96 -0.38 -2.19
N LEU A 672 16.28 -0.27 -1.05
CA LEU A 672 14.80 -0.28 -0.95
C LEU A 672 14.09 0.94 -1.57
N HIS A 673 14.79 1.82 -2.30
CA HIS A 673 14.18 2.93 -3.06
C HIS A 673 14.19 2.75 -4.59
N ASP A 674 15.01 1.86 -5.17
CA ASP A 674 15.10 1.66 -6.63
C ASP A 674 14.43 0.36 -7.14
N GLU A 675 13.56 -0.29 -6.35
CA GLU A 675 12.69 -1.37 -6.87
C GLU A 675 11.70 -0.89 -7.96
N HIS A 676 11.56 0.44 -8.16
CA HIS A 676 10.80 1.03 -9.26
C HIS A 676 11.62 1.23 -10.54
N GLU A 677 11.71 0.14 -11.30
CA GLU A 677 11.94 0.05 -12.76
C GLU A 677 13.35 0.28 -13.34
N GLY A 678 13.99 -0.84 -13.71
CA GLY A 678 14.43 -1.05 -15.10
C GLY A 678 15.82 -0.56 -15.52
N ALA A 679 16.55 0.17 -14.67
CA ALA A 679 17.90 0.63 -15.00
C ALA A 679 18.98 -0.43 -14.69
N SER A 680 19.43 -1.15 -15.74
CA SER A 680 20.72 -1.86 -15.84
C SER A 680 21.41 -2.31 -14.54
N ALA A 681 20.95 -3.43 -13.95
CA ALA A 681 21.47 -4.04 -12.72
C ALA A 681 22.87 -4.69 -12.86
N SER A 682 23.85 -3.95 -13.40
CA SER A 682 25.23 -4.39 -13.64
C SER A 682 26.31 -3.40 -13.20
N GLY A 683 25.94 -2.19 -12.78
CA GLY A 683 26.87 -1.15 -12.31
C GLY A 683 26.97 -1.07 -10.79
N GLU A 684 25.89 -0.65 -10.13
CA GLU A 684 25.89 -0.23 -8.72
C GLU A 684 26.28 -1.33 -7.74
N THR A 685 25.96 -2.60 -8.03
CA THR A 685 26.34 -3.75 -7.20
C THR A 685 27.86 -3.99 -7.15
N GLN A 686 28.63 -3.49 -8.12
CA GLN A 686 30.09 -3.58 -8.12
C GLN A 686 30.74 -2.53 -7.21
N ASN A 687 30.07 -1.39 -6.97
CA ASN A 687 30.63 -0.30 -6.15
C ASN A 687 30.80 -0.73 -4.68
N PHE A 688 29.83 -1.44 -4.10
CA PHE A 688 29.89 -1.79 -2.68
C PHE A 688 30.89 -2.90 -2.34
N ASP A 689 31.24 -3.81 -3.27
CA ASP A 689 32.33 -4.78 -3.01
C ASP A 689 33.69 -4.10 -2.82
N THR A 690 33.94 -2.95 -3.47
CA THR A 690 35.16 -2.16 -3.17
C THR A 690 35.19 -1.66 -1.72
N THR A 691 34.02 -1.35 -1.15
CA THR A 691 33.85 -0.94 0.26
C THR A 691 34.03 -2.14 1.20
N LEU A 692 33.42 -3.29 0.88
CA LEU A 692 33.64 -4.55 1.61
C LEU A 692 35.13 -4.90 1.64
N THR A 693 35.79 -4.90 0.48
CA THR A 693 37.23 -5.18 0.32
C THR A 693 38.08 -4.23 1.17
N ALA A 694 37.85 -2.92 1.07
CA ALA A 694 38.61 -1.90 1.79
C ALA A 694 38.49 -1.99 3.33
N MET A 695 37.42 -2.59 3.85
CA MET A 695 37.22 -2.78 5.29
C MET A 695 37.61 -4.18 5.77
N VAL A 696 37.24 -5.24 5.06
CA VAL A 696 37.42 -6.63 5.47
C VAL A 696 38.88 -7.08 5.33
N ASP A 697 39.59 -6.72 4.25
CA ASP A 697 40.97 -7.19 4.06
C ASP A 697 41.93 -6.69 5.16
N PRO A 698 41.90 -5.42 5.62
CA PRO A 698 42.66 -4.98 6.79
C PRO A 698 42.29 -5.69 8.09
N MET A 699 41.00 -6.04 8.28
CA MET A 699 40.54 -6.81 9.45
C MET A 699 41.09 -8.25 9.43
N LEU A 700 41.07 -8.92 8.28
CA LEU A 700 41.63 -10.26 8.10
C LEU A 700 43.15 -10.26 8.28
N GLU A 701 43.85 -9.28 7.72
CA GLU A 701 45.30 -9.13 7.86
C GLU A 701 45.71 -8.81 9.31
N MET A 702 44.90 -8.03 10.04
CA MET A 702 45.09 -7.81 11.47
C MET A 702 45.01 -9.14 12.25
N CYS A 703 43.96 -9.95 12.00
CA CYS A 703 43.81 -11.27 12.64
C CYS A 703 44.99 -12.20 12.32
N ARG A 704 45.39 -12.32 11.05
CA ARG A 704 46.53 -13.17 10.64
C ARG A 704 47.82 -12.75 11.36
N ARG A 705 48.11 -11.45 11.45
CA ARG A 705 49.29 -10.94 12.16
C ARG A 705 49.23 -11.14 13.68
N MET A 706 48.07 -10.91 14.31
CA MET A 706 47.88 -11.13 15.75
C MET A 706 48.01 -12.62 16.14
N ALA A 707 47.61 -13.53 15.23
CA ALA A 707 47.80 -14.96 15.39
C ALA A 707 49.28 -15.35 15.25
N ALA A 708 49.96 -14.88 14.20
CA ALA A 708 51.38 -15.16 13.94
C ALA A 708 52.36 -14.61 15.00
N LEU A 709 51.90 -13.71 15.88
CA LEU A 709 52.64 -13.21 17.04
C LEU A 709 52.61 -14.17 18.26
N ARG A 710 51.98 -15.35 18.18
CA ARG A 710 51.87 -16.31 19.30
C ARG A 710 52.64 -17.61 19.03
N ASP A 711 53.58 -17.93 19.92
CA ASP A 711 54.43 -19.13 19.88
C ASP A 711 53.77 -20.33 20.59
N LYS A 712 52.51 -20.63 20.25
CA LYS A 712 51.68 -21.69 20.90
C LYS A 712 51.06 -22.70 19.91
N GLY A 713 51.61 -22.80 18.70
CA GLY A 713 51.25 -23.83 17.71
C GLY A 713 49.92 -23.62 16.97
N GLU A 714 49.58 -24.60 16.13
CA GLU A 714 48.48 -24.50 15.16
C GLU A 714 47.09 -24.53 15.82
N TRP A 715 46.92 -25.24 16.93
CA TRP A 715 45.64 -25.35 17.66
C TRP A 715 45.08 -23.99 18.10
N GLU A 716 45.88 -23.20 18.82
CA GLU A 716 45.42 -21.90 19.33
C GLU A 716 45.31 -20.88 18.19
N THR A 717 46.16 -20.99 17.16
CA THR A 717 46.10 -20.19 15.93
C THR A 717 44.77 -20.40 15.20
N ALA A 718 44.40 -21.65 14.90
CA ALA A 718 43.14 -21.98 14.23
C ALA A 718 41.92 -21.64 15.09
N THR A 719 41.99 -21.84 16.41
CA THR A 719 40.91 -21.47 17.35
C THR A 719 40.65 -19.95 17.36
N PHE A 720 41.70 -19.13 17.45
CA PHE A 720 41.59 -17.67 17.37
C PHE A 720 41.07 -17.20 16.01
N MET A 721 41.58 -17.78 14.91
CA MET A 721 41.11 -17.44 13.57
C MET A 721 39.64 -17.77 13.37
N ILE A 722 39.14 -18.93 13.81
CA ILE A 722 37.70 -19.26 13.75
C ILE A 722 36.86 -18.30 14.61
N ASN A 723 37.32 -17.96 15.82
CA ASN A 723 36.64 -16.99 16.68
C ASN A 723 36.55 -15.59 16.04
N CYS A 724 37.55 -15.16 15.27
CA CYS A 724 37.54 -13.89 14.52
C CYS A 724 36.70 -13.97 13.23
N LEU A 725 36.88 -15.02 12.43
CA LEU A 725 36.22 -15.20 11.14
C LEU A 725 34.71 -15.39 11.30
N THR A 726 34.25 -16.22 12.26
CA THR A 726 32.82 -16.42 12.50
C THR A 726 32.15 -15.14 13.02
N TYR A 727 32.88 -14.29 13.76
CA TYR A 727 32.38 -12.99 14.19
C TYR A 727 32.18 -12.03 13.01
N LEU A 728 33.15 -11.94 12.08
CA LEU A 728 32.99 -11.18 10.84
C LEU A 728 31.86 -11.75 9.97
N GLN A 729 31.80 -13.08 9.82
CA GLN A 729 30.76 -13.76 9.05
C GLN A 729 29.35 -13.47 9.59
N GLY A 730 29.16 -13.47 10.91
CA GLY A 730 27.90 -13.10 11.56
C GLY A 730 27.53 -11.61 11.45
N VAL A 731 28.47 -10.75 11.04
CA VAL A 731 28.18 -9.36 10.65
C VAL A 731 27.73 -9.26 9.19
N LEU A 732 28.31 -10.07 8.29
CA LEU A 732 27.97 -10.09 6.86
C LEU A 732 26.67 -10.86 6.55
N GLN A 733 26.38 -11.96 7.25
CA GLN A 733 25.27 -12.89 6.96
C GLN A 733 23.85 -12.28 6.99
N GLY A 734 23.70 -11.05 7.51
CA GLY A 734 22.42 -10.32 7.47
C GLY A 734 22.11 -9.63 6.13
N PHE A 735 23.08 -9.55 5.20
CA PHE A 735 22.98 -8.70 4.01
C PHE A 735 23.20 -9.49 2.72
N SER A 736 22.25 -9.41 1.78
CA SER A 736 22.25 -10.18 0.54
C SER A 736 23.45 -9.86 -0.37
N PHE A 737 23.78 -8.57 -0.50
CA PHE A 737 24.93 -8.08 -1.29
C PHE A 737 26.29 -8.52 -0.70
N ALA A 738 26.36 -8.87 0.59
CA ALA A 738 27.59 -9.33 1.24
C ALA A 738 27.81 -10.86 1.12
N ALA A 739 26.87 -11.60 0.52
CA ALA A 739 26.88 -13.06 0.50
C ALA A 739 28.14 -13.68 -0.15
N ALA A 740 28.71 -13.04 -1.18
CA ALA A 740 29.94 -13.52 -1.83
C ALA A 740 31.13 -13.53 -0.84
N ARG A 741 31.39 -12.39 -0.19
CA ARG A 741 32.45 -12.28 0.84
C ARG A 741 32.15 -13.13 2.07
N ALA A 742 30.88 -13.29 2.46
CA ALA A 742 30.50 -14.20 3.54
C ALA A 742 30.81 -15.69 3.23
N ALA A 743 30.74 -16.10 1.95
CA ALA A 743 31.12 -17.44 1.50
C ALA A 743 32.63 -17.65 1.40
N GLU A 744 33.42 -16.60 1.10
CA GLU A 744 34.89 -16.66 1.21
C GLU A 744 35.34 -16.83 2.66
N LEU A 745 34.68 -16.15 3.62
CA LEU A 745 34.93 -16.37 5.04
C LEU A 745 34.55 -17.79 5.48
N ASP A 746 33.48 -18.37 4.93
CA ASP A 746 33.07 -19.75 5.21
C ASP A 746 34.14 -20.77 4.77
N GLN A 747 34.74 -20.58 3.59
CA GLN A 747 35.85 -21.41 3.11
C GLN A 747 37.07 -21.34 4.03
N LEU A 748 37.45 -20.15 4.50
CA LEU A 748 38.54 -19.97 5.46
C LEU A 748 38.23 -20.59 6.84
N ILE A 749 36.97 -20.53 7.29
CA ILE A 749 36.52 -21.22 8.52
C ILE A 749 36.64 -22.74 8.33
N ASP A 750 36.24 -23.27 7.17
CA ASP A 750 36.32 -24.70 6.84
C ASP A 750 37.77 -25.23 6.76
N GLU A 751 38.71 -24.42 6.26
CA GLU A 751 40.15 -24.73 6.30
C GLU A 751 40.66 -24.85 7.75
N TYR A 752 40.50 -23.81 8.58
CA TYR A 752 40.96 -23.85 9.97
C TYR A 752 40.20 -24.90 10.81
N ARG A 753 38.92 -25.17 10.51
CA ARG A 753 38.15 -26.26 11.14
C ARG A 753 38.77 -27.61 10.82
N THR A 754 39.29 -27.81 9.61
CA THR A 754 39.95 -29.05 9.19
C THR A 754 41.25 -29.25 9.97
N THR A 755 42.07 -28.21 10.14
CA THR A 755 43.25 -28.23 11.03
C THR A 755 42.88 -28.64 12.46
N LEU A 756 41.83 -28.04 13.05
CA LEU A 756 41.36 -28.43 14.38
C LEU A 756 40.83 -29.88 14.46
N VAL A 757 40.25 -30.44 13.39
CA VAL A 757 39.82 -31.85 13.38
C VAL A 757 41.02 -32.80 13.39
N GLU A 758 42.10 -32.51 12.66
CA GLU A 758 43.32 -33.33 12.70
C GLU A 758 44.03 -33.24 14.05
N GLU A 759 44.22 -32.04 14.58
CA GLU A 759 44.83 -31.81 15.91
C GLU A 759 43.96 -32.33 17.07
N HIS A 760 42.63 -32.33 16.93
CA HIS A 760 41.77 -32.96 17.93
C HIS A 760 41.89 -34.48 17.85
N LEU A 761 41.89 -35.05 16.64
CA LEU A 761 42.02 -36.50 16.44
C LEU A 761 43.36 -37.05 16.92
N SER A 762 44.47 -36.36 16.64
CA SER A 762 45.81 -36.78 17.07
C SER A 762 45.88 -36.98 18.58
N GLN A 763 45.46 -35.96 19.33
CA GLN A 763 45.35 -36.00 20.80
C GLN A 763 44.34 -37.05 21.27
N THR A 764 43.14 -37.13 20.69
CA THR A 764 42.11 -38.06 21.16
C THR A 764 42.48 -39.52 20.89
N LEU A 765 43.26 -39.82 19.84
CA LEU A 765 43.84 -41.14 19.62
C LEU A 765 44.88 -41.52 20.68
N GLN A 766 45.64 -40.54 21.18
CA GLN A 766 46.58 -40.73 22.30
C GLN A 766 45.82 -40.95 23.62
N GLU A 767 44.84 -40.11 23.92
CA GLU A 767 44.00 -40.20 25.13
C GLU A 767 43.19 -41.50 25.21
N CYS A 768 42.67 -42.00 24.08
CA CYS A 768 41.93 -43.26 24.02
C CYS A 768 42.81 -44.50 23.79
N GLY A 769 44.14 -44.35 23.75
CA GLY A 769 45.11 -45.44 23.66
C GLY A 769 45.22 -46.17 22.31
N LEU A 770 44.46 -45.79 21.28
CA LEU A 770 44.46 -46.46 19.98
C LEU A 770 45.60 -46.01 19.04
N GLN A 771 46.30 -44.92 19.35
CA GLN A 771 47.33 -44.31 18.50
C GLN A 771 48.40 -45.30 18.01
N SER A 772 49.01 -46.08 18.90
CA SER A 772 50.09 -47.02 18.56
C SER A 772 49.64 -48.12 17.60
N ILE A 773 48.46 -48.71 17.86
CA ILE A 773 47.91 -49.77 17.00
C ILE A 773 47.51 -49.21 15.64
N HIS A 774 46.92 -48.01 15.60
CA HIS A 774 46.57 -47.35 14.35
C HIS A 774 47.82 -47.08 13.49
N GLN A 775 48.93 -46.65 14.12
CA GLN A 775 50.22 -46.50 13.45
C GLN A 775 50.73 -47.85 12.91
N CYS A 776 50.76 -48.91 13.72
CA CYS A 776 51.19 -50.26 13.28
C CYS A 776 50.33 -50.82 12.12
N ILE A 777 49.02 -50.59 12.13
CA ILE A 777 48.12 -50.98 11.03
C ILE A 777 48.44 -50.21 9.74
N SER A 778 48.88 -48.95 9.86
CA SER A 778 49.14 -48.05 8.73
C SER A 778 50.57 -48.16 8.17
N SER A 779 51.53 -48.65 8.95
CA SER A 779 52.95 -48.72 8.59
C SER A 779 53.47 -50.12 8.20
N LYS A 780 52.68 -51.17 8.40
CA LYS A 780 53.12 -52.56 8.19
C LYS A 780 53.40 -52.91 6.72
N SER A 781 54.29 -53.87 6.52
CA SER A 781 54.45 -54.57 5.24
C SER A 781 53.30 -55.56 4.99
N SER A 782 53.11 -56.00 3.74
CA SER A 782 51.98 -56.86 3.36
C SER A 782 52.06 -58.30 3.88
N ASP A 783 53.24 -58.79 4.26
CA ASP A 783 53.49 -60.19 4.65
C ASP A 783 53.65 -60.38 6.17
N GLU A 784 53.72 -59.30 6.95
CA GLU A 784 54.01 -59.35 8.39
C GLU A 784 52.73 -59.32 9.26
N PRO A 785 52.54 -60.30 10.17
CA PRO A 785 51.35 -60.36 11.02
C PRO A 785 51.41 -59.34 12.16
N LEU A 786 50.32 -58.58 12.37
CA LEU A 786 50.24 -57.56 13.44
C LEU A 786 50.56 -58.09 14.84
N SER A 787 50.26 -59.36 15.14
CA SER A 787 50.54 -59.95 16.46
C SER A 787 52.02 -60.03 16.83
N HIS A 788 52.93 -59.90 15.86
CA HIS A 788 54.38 -59.90 16.06
C HIS A 788 54.98 -58.48 16.17
N LEU A 789 54.23 -57.43 15.81
CA LEU A 789 54.76 -56.06 15.78
C LEU A 789 54.69 -55.40 17.17
N PRO A 790 55.76 -54.69 17.61
CA PRO A 790 55.73 -53.90 18.84
C PRO A 790 54.73 -52.74 18.67
N GLY A 791 53.86 -52.56 19.65
CA GLY A 791 52.69 -51.67 19.60
C GLY A 791 51.40 -52.34 19.13
N ALA A 792 51.43 -53.60 18.68
CA ALA A 792 50.26 -54.36 18.23
C ALA A 792 50.21 -55.82 18.76
N SER A 793 51.14 -56.22 19.63
CA SER A 793 51.16 -57.55 20.25
C SER A 793 49.95 -57.78 21.17
N ALA A 794 49.62 -59.04 21.47
CA ALA A 794 48.46 -59.39 22.31
C ALA A 794 48.36 -58.65 23.67
N PRO A 795 49.45 -58.48 24.48
CA PRO A 795 49.37 -57.72 25.72
C PRO A 795 49.18 -56.21 25.49
N GLU A 796 49.83 -55.63 24.48
CA GLU A 796 49.71 -54.21 24.14
C GLU A 796 48.31 -53.87 23.61
N LEU A 797 47.76 -54.73 22.75
CA LEU A 797 46.36 -54.68 22.31
C LEU A 797 45.40 -54.72 23.50
N THR A 798 45.65 -55.57 24.49
CA THR A 798 44.83 -55.67 25.70
C THR A 798 44.91 -54.40 26.55
N ALA A 799 46.10 -53.79 26.66
CA ALA A 799 46.30 -52.53 27.38
C ALA A 799 45.61 -51.35 26.67
N ALA A 800 45.76 -51.23 25.35
CA ALA A 800 45.11 -50.20 24.54
C ALA A 800 43.58 -50.32 24.57
N LEU A 801 43.03 -51.55 24.47
CA LEU A 801 41.59 -51.78 24.63
C LEU A 801 41.09 -51.43 26.03
N THR A 802 41.91 -51.59 27.07
CA THR A 802 41.57 -51.18 28.44
C THR A 802 41.58 -49.65 28.60
N ALA A 803 42.54 -48.95 27.97
CA ALA A 803 42.54 -47.49 27.90
C ALA A 803 41.31 -46.96 27.13
N PHE A 804 40.97 -47.59 26.01
CA PHE A 804 39.80 -47.25 25.21
C PHE A 804 38.48 -47.45 25.98
N ASP A 805 38.33 -48.55 26.72
CA ASP A 805 37.18 -48.83 27.60
C ASP A 805 37.04 -47.78 28.72
N SER A 806 38.16 -47.37 29.32
CA SER A 806 38.20 -46.27 30.31
C SER A 806 37.84 -44.91 29.69
N PHE A 807 38.28 -44.63 28.46
CA PHE A 807 37.95 -43.41 27.72
C PHE A 807 36.46 -43.36 27.34
N LEU A 808 35.89 -44.46 26.84
CA LEU A 808 34.45 -44.55 26.55
C LEU A 808 33.59 -44.36 27.80
N SER A 809 34.11 -44.70 28.99
CA SER A 809 33.42 -44.51 30.27
C SER A 809 33.40 -43.07 30.77
N THR A 810 34.24 -42.18 30.23
CA THR A 810 34.33 -40.75 30.59
C THR A 810 33.96 -39.80 29.46
N LEU A 811 33.74 -40.30 28.25
CA LEU A 811 33.42 -39.53 27.04
C LEU A 811 32.02 -38.91 27.09
N ASP A 812 31.93 -37.58 26.98
CA ASP A 812 30.74 -36.90 26.49
C ASP A 812 30.72 -36.95 24.95
N PRO A 813 29.67 -37.49 24.29
CA PRO A 813 29.58 -37.50 22.83
C PRO A 813 29.20 -36.15 22.20
N VAL A 814 28.91 -35.10 22.99
CA VAL A 814 28.45 -33.78 22.50
C VAL A 814 29.54 -32.72 22.56
N SER A 815 30.32 -32.67 23.64
CA SER A 815 31.31 -31.61 23.89
C SER A 815 32.66 -32.16 24.38
N SER A 816 33.72 -31.38 24.15
CA SER A 816 35.08 -31.67 24.63
C SER A 816 35.65 -30.45 25.35
N PRO A 817 36.22 -30.59 26.57
CA PRO A 817 36.84 -29.48 27.29
C PRO A 817 37.92 -28.75 26.49
N ARG A 818 38.65 -29.43 25.60
CA ARG A 818 39.68 -28.81 24.73
C ARG A 818 39.09 -27.75 23.78
N LEU A 819 37.82 -27.91 23.36
CA LEU A 819 37.14 -27.03 22.43
C LEU A 819 36.41 -25.86 23.13
N SER A 820 36.49 -25.74 24.46
CA SER A 820 35.84 -24.67 25.23
C SER A 820 36.32 -23.24 24.92
N LEU A 821 37.48 -23.10 24.27
CA LEU A 821 38.00 -21.82 23.77
C LEU A 821 37.34 -21.37 22.45
N LEU A 822 36.64 -22.26 21.73
CA LEU A 822 35.68 -21.83 20.71
C LEU A 822 34.47 -21.23 21.45
N ARG A 823 34.24 -19.92 21.26
CA ARG A 823 33.22 -19.18 22.04
C ARG A 823 31.81 -19.72 21.77
N ALA A 824 30.85 -19.41 22.65
CA ALA A 824 29.50 -20.01 22.63
C ALA A 824 28.73 -19.83 21.30
N SER A 825 28.99 -18.76 20.53
CA SER A 825 28.49 -18.58 19.16
C SER A 825 28.89 -19.73 18.22
N ASN A 826 30.07 -20.31 18.47
CA ASN A 826 30.73 -21.32 17.66
C ASN A 826 30.48 -22.74 18.22
N ALA A 827 29.55 -22.90 19.17
CA ALA A 827 29.23 -24.20 19.78
C ALA A 827 28.84 -25.26 18.74
N ARG A 828 28.15 -24.88 17.66
CA ARG A 828 27.85 -25.76 16.52
C ARG A 828 29.13 -26.29 15.86
N ILE A 829 30.11 -25.41 15.63
CA ILE A 829 31.41 -25.76 15.02
C ILE A 829 32.20 -26.68 15.98
N ALA A 830 32.23 -26.36 17.28
CA ALA A 830 32.86 -27.20 18.30
C ALA A 830 32.24 -28.61 18.35
N THR A 831 30.92 -28.72 18.37
CA THR A 831 30.20 -30.02 18.32
C THR A 831 30.48 -30.75 17.00
N GLN A 832 30.53 -30.06 15.86
CA GLN A 832 30.88 -30.67 14.56
C GLN A 832 32.32 -31.20 14.53
N ILE A 833 33.31 -30.44 15.03
CA ILE A 833 34.71 -30.88 15.15
C ILE A 833 34.78 -32.13 16.03
N HIS A 834 34.13 -32.10 17.20
CA HIS A 834 34.15 -33.23 18.13
C HIS A 834 33.47 -34.48 17.55
N GLN A 835 32.27 -34.36 17.01
CA GLN A 835 31.54 -35.47 16.39
C GLN A 835 32.30 -36.05 15.18
N THR A 836 32.95 -35.22 14.36
CA THR A 836 33.78 -35.67 13.22
C THR A 836 35.02 -36.42 13.70
N THR A 837 35.66 -35.91 14.76
CA THR A 837 36.79 -36.58 15.43
C THR A 837 36.37 -37.95 15.96
N LEU A 838 35.27 -38.03 16.71
CA LEU A 838 34.74 -39.29 17.23
C LEU A 838 34.37 -40.28 16.12
N GLN A 839 33.76 -39.83 15.01
CA GLN A 839 33.50 -40.70 13.85
C GLN A 839 34.80 -41.32 13.29
N ARG A 840 35.88 -40.54 13.20
CA ARG A 840 37.19 -41.03 12.73
C ARG A 840 37.81 -42.01 13.72
N VAL A 841 37.77 -41.74 15.03
CA VAL A 841 38.15 -42.70 16.09
C VAL A 841 37.34 -44.00 15.97
N GLY A 842 36.03 -43.91 15.72
CA GLY A 842 35.15 -45.07 15.53
C GLY A 842 35.50 -45.91 14.29
N ARG A 843 35.88 -45.28 13.18
CA ARG A 843 36.38 -45.97 11.97
C ARG A 843 37.76 -46.60 12.20
N ILE A 844 38.64 -45.95 12.95
CA ILE A 844 39.95 -46.48 13.34
C ILE A 844 39.78 -47.72 14.23
N TYR A 845 38.90 -47.66 15.24
CA TYR A 845 38.56 -48.82 16.08
C TYR A 845 37.94 -49.97 15.27
N LEU A 846 37.09 -49.67 14.27
CA LEU A 846 36.55 -50.70 13.37
C LEU A 846 37.66 -51.41 12.57
N ASN A 847 38.60 -50.64 12.00
CA ASN A 847 39.76 -51.19 11.30
C ASN A 847 40.63 -52.07 12.23
N VAL A 848 40.86 -51.63 13.47
CA VAL A 848 41.52 -52.47 14.50
C VAL A 848 40.76 -53.79 14.73
N VAL A 849 39.44 -53.75 14.87
CA VAL A 849 38.60 -54.94 15.07
C VAL A 849 38.64 -55.88 13.86
N GLU A 850 38.65 -55.35 12.63
CA GLU A 850 38.70 -56.14 11.40
C GLU A 850 40.07 -56.78 11.19
N GLU A 851 41.15 -56.03 11.36
CA GLU A 851 42.52 -56.55 11.25
C GLU A 851 42.85 -57.55 12.37
N VAL A 852 42.41 -57.35 13.62
CA VAL A 852 42.57 -58.35 14.69
C VAL A 852 41.80 -59.64 14.39
N ARG A 853 40.68 -59.59 13.66
CA ARG A 853 39.91 -60.76 13.22
C ARG A 853 40.50 -61.44 11.98
N ALA A 854 41.29 -60.73 11.17
CA ALA A 854 41.78 -61.26 9.90
C ALA A 854 42.86 -62.35 10.13
N PRO A 855 42.68 -63.60 9.63
CA PRO A 855 43.59 -64.71 9.92
C PRO A 855 45.06 -64.47 9.56
N LYS A 856 45.32 -63.60 8.57
CA LYS A 856 46.66 -63.14 8.16
C LYS A 856 47.50 -62.59 9.33
N ASN A 857 46.86 -61.99 10.35
CA ASN A 857 47.51 -61.30 11.46
C ASN A 857 47.81 -62.18 12.68
N ARG A 858 47.48 -63.48 12.65
CA ARG A 858 47.93 -64.51 13.61
C ARG A 858 47.74 -64.15 15.10
N TYR A 859 46.55 -63.68 15.49
CA TYR A 859 46.16 -63.67 16.90
C TYR A 859 45.57 -65.03 17.29
N GLU A 860 45.97 -65.60 18.43
CA GLU A 860 45.58 -66.96 18.84
C GLU A 860 44.09 -67.07 19.25
N ALA A 861 43.55 -66.01 19.89
CA ALA A 861 42.18 -65.98 20.40
C ALA A 861 41.51 -64.61 20.18
N PRO A 862 41.32 -64.15 18.92
CA PRO A 862 40.84 -62.80 18.63
C PRO A 862 39.43 -62.53 19.17
N GLN A 863 38.56 -63.54 19.28
CA GLN A 863 37.25 -63.40 19.92
C GLN A 863 37.35 -63.21 21.44
N SER A 864 38.39 -63.74 22.10
CA SER A 864 38.62 -63.53 23.54
C SER A 864 39.25 -62.16 23.81
N LEU A 865 40.23 -61.75 22.99
CA LEU A 865 40.87 -60.45 23.07
C LEU A 865 39.84 -59.31 22.88
N LEU A 866 39.00 -59.40 21.85
CA LEU A 866 37.93 -58.42 21.58
C LEU A 866 36.65 -58.64 22.41
N GLY A 867 36.51 -59.79 23.09
CA GLY A 867 35.28 -60.17 23.80
C GLY A 867 35.36 -60.00 25.32
N SER A 868 36.56 -59.95 25.90
CA SER A 868 36.78 -59.88 27.35
C SER A 868 36.27 -58.60 28.01
N ARG A 869 36.16 -57.49 27.26
CA ARG A 869 35.50 -56.25 27.69
C ARG A 869 34.68 -55.67 26.55
N ARG A 870 33.38 -55.48 26.79
CA ARG A 870 32.48 -54.67 25.94
C ARG A 870 32.15 -53.38 26.69
N PRO A 871 31.94 -52.23 26.03
CA PRO A 871 31.74 -50.93 26.71
C PRO A 871 30.44 -50.74 27.52
N PHE A 872 29.73 -51.83 27.85
CA PHE A 872 28.60 -51.84 28.77
C PHE A 872 28.70 -53.14 29.59
N GLY A 873 28.55 -53.02 30.92
CA GLY A 873 28.81 -54.09 31.88
C GLY A 873 27.90 -55.32 31.74
N GLN A 874 28.28 -56.41 32.41
CA GLN A 874 27.65 -57.74 32.27
C GLN A 874 26.22 -57.85 32.82
N GLU A 875 25.71 -56.83 33.51
CA GLU A 875 24.36 -56.84 34.07
C GLU A 875 23.30 -56.65 32.98
N ILE A 876 22.55 -57.71 32.66
CA ILE A 876 21.34 -57.59 31.85
C ILE A 876 20.27 -56.96 32.75
N LEU A 877 20.01 -55.67 32.54
CA LEU A 877 19.06 -54.89 33.32
C LEU A 877 17.64 -54.97 32.74
N MET A 878 16.68 -55.28 33.61
CA MET A 878 15.24 -55.24 33.35
C MET A 878 14.59 -54.00 33.98
N LEU A 879 13.47 -53.58 33.40
CA LEU A 879 12.59 -52.55 33.95
C LEU A 879 11.32 -53.23 34.45
N LYS A 880 10.91 -52.94 35.68
CA LYS A 880 9.67 -53.46 36.30
C LYS A 880 8.98 -52.41 37.17
N PRO A 881 7.68 -52.56 37.46
CA PRO A 881 7.06 -51.88 38.59
C PRO A 881 7.81 -52.21 39.89
N ALA A 882 7.94 -51.21 40.76
CA ALA A 882 8.52 -51.38 42.08
C ALA A 882 7.65 -52.25 42.99
N ASN A 883 8.27 -52.97 43.93
CA ASN A 883 7.58 -53.48 45.12
C ASN A 883 7.52 -52.39 46.23
N ARG A 884 6.68 -52.53 47.27
CA ARG A 884 6.53 -51.49 48.31
C ARG A 884 7.84 -51.10 49.03
N ALA A 885 8.80 -52.03 49.13
CA ALA A 885 10.11 -51.70 49.71
C ALA A 885 10.97 -50.87 48.73
N GLN A 886 10.91 -51.18 47.43
CA GLN A 886 11.55 -50.41 46.36
C GLN A 886 10.89 -49.02 46.17
N GLU A 887 9.57 -48.88 46.33
CA GLU A 887 8.86 -47.59 46.34
C GLU A 887 9.37 -46.67 47.46
N ILE A 888 9.38 -47.18 48.71
CA ILE A 888 9.86 -46.44 49.88
C ILE A 888 11.35 -46.08 49.74
N GLU A 889 12.16 -46.98 49.18
CA GLU A 889 13.57 -46.72 48.90
C GLU A 889 13.77 -45.70 47.77
N SER A 890 12.92 -45.69 46.74
CA SER A 890 12.94 -44.68 45.67
C SER A 890 12.74 -43.28 46.24
N ARG A 891 11.77 -43.12 47.16
CA ARG A 891 11.52 -41.85 47.84
C ARG A 891 12.67 -41.41 48.75
N LYS A 892 13.25 -42.33 49.53
CA LYS A 892 14.46 -42.03 50.33
C LYS A 892 15.63 -41.56 49.48
N ARG A 893 15.74 -42.08 48.25
CA ARG A 893 16.77 -41.69 47.28
C ARG A 893 16.46 -40.33 46.64
N SER A 894 15.22 -40.07 46.25
CA SER A 894 14.79 -38.81 45.62
C SER A 894 14.69 -37.63 46.59
N PHE A 895 14.55 -37.90 47.90
CA PHE A 895 14.56 -36.92 48.99
C PHE A 895 15.66 -35.86 48.82
N VAL A 896 16.89 -36.26 48.47
CA VAL A 896 18.06 -35.36 48.45
C VAL A 896 17.99 -34.25 47.40
N GLU A 897 17.17 -34.41 46.34
CA GLU A 897 16.97 -33.38 45.30
C GLU A 897 15.62 -32.65 45.47
N TRP A 898 14.56 -33.34 45.93
CA TRP A 898 13.18 -32.84 45.85
C TRP A 898 12.44 -32.68 47.19
N ALA A 899 13.11 -32.85 48.33
CA ALA A 899 12.51 -32.59 49.65
C ALA A 899 12.26 -31.11 49.93
N ASN A 900 13.03 -30.22 49.30
CA ASN A 900 13.03 -28.77 49.50
C ASN A 900 13.28 -28.37 50.98
N SER A 901 12.22 -28.32 51.78
CA SER A 901 12.22 -27.88 53.18
C SER A 901 11.47 -28.84 54.12
N LEU A 902 11.19 -30.07 53.66
CA LEU A 902 10.59 -31.16 54.45
C LEU A 902 11.66 -32.00 55.14
N THR A 903 11.36 -32.52 56.33
CA THR A 903 12.08 -33.66 56.90
C THR A 903 11.78 -34.96 56.13
N LEU A 904 12.61 -35.99 56.29
CA LEU A 904 12.41 -37.27 55.59
C LEU A 904 11.06 -37.93 55.95
N GLU A 905 10.63 -37.82 57.21
CA GLU A 905 9.33 -38.35 57.65
C GLU A 905 8.17 -37.60 57.00
N GLU A 906 8.24 -36.27 56.91
CA GLU A 906 7.22 -35.46 56.22
C GLU A 906 7.19 -35.69 54.71
N TYR A 907 8.35 -35.88 54.08
CA TYR A 907 8.47 -36.18 52.66
C TYR A 907 7.84 -37.54 52.32
N LEU A 908 8.18 -38.58 53.09
CA LEU A 908 7.58 -39.90 52.92
C LEU A 908 6.07 -39.86 53.18
N LYS A 909 5.62 -39.20 54.25
CA LYS A 909 4.19 -39.04 54.58
C LYS A 909 3.41 -38.28 53.51
N ARG A 910 3.99 -37.22 52.92
CA ARG A 910 3.42 -36.52 51.77
C ARG A 910 3.17 -37.48 50.62
N ASP A 911 4.16 -38.31 50.28
CA ASP A 911 4.06 -39.19 49.12
C ASP A 911 3.02 -40.31 49.36
N GLU A 912 2.86 -40.78 50.59
CA GLU A 912 1.75 -41.67 50.98
C GLU A 912 0.38 -40.97 50.94
N GLU A 913 0.30 -39.68 51.29
CA GLU A 913 -0.94 -38.89 51.16
C GLU A 913 -1.29 -38.61 49.69
N MET A 914 -0.29 -38.40 48.81
CA MET A 914 -0.51 -38.22 47.38
C MET A 914 -0.91 -39.51 46.65
N GLU A 915 -0.39 -40.68 47.06
CA GLU A 915 -0.81 -42.00 46.52
C GLU A 915 -2.31 -42.26 46.65
N LEU A 916 -2.94 -41.75 47.72
CA LEU A 916 -4.36 -41.96 48.00
C LEU A 916 -5.28 -41.05 47.17
N MET A 917 -4.72 -40.07 46.45
CA MET A 917 -5.49 -39.11 45.64
C MET A 917 -5.87 -39.68 44.26
N ASP A 918 -6.92 -39.10 43.67
CA ASP A 918 -7.56 -39.58 42.43
C ASP A 918 -6.67 -39.56 41.17
N HIS A 919 -5.52 -38.89 41.23
CA HIS A 919 -4.50 -38.84 40.17
C HIS A 919 -3.50 -40.01 40.23
N ALA A 920 -3.38 -40.69 41.37
CA ALA A 920 -2.38 -41.73 41.63
C ALA A 920 -2.99 -43.11 41.94
N LYS A 921 -4.14 -43.14 42.64
CA LYS A 921 -4.83 -44.37 43.05
C LYS A 921 -5.28 -45.25 41.86
N ASP A 922 -5.80 -46.44 42.18
CA ASP A 922 -6.30 -47.44 41.21
C ASP A 922 -5.26 -47.93 40.19
N GLY A 923 -3.98 -47.65 40.43
CA GLY A 923 -2.86 -47.98 39.53
C GLY A 923 -2.59 -46.93 38.46
N LYS A 924 -3.09 -45.69 38.61
CA LYS A 924 -2.73 -44.57 37.73
C LYS A 924 -1.28 -44.15 37.91
N LEU A 925 -0.77 -44.12 39.15
CA LEU A 925 0.65 -44.01 39.45
C LEU A 925 1.30 -45.40 39.39
N ILE A 926 2.44 -45.48 38.70
CA ILE A 926 3.36 -46.60 38.76
C ILE A 926 4.77 -46.05 38.98
N THR A 927 5.42 -46.45 40.08
CA THR A 927 6.87 -46.28 40.27
C THR A 927 7.58 -47.43 39.57
N TRP A 928 8.53 -47.11 38.70
CA TRP A 928 9.35 -48.07 37.96
C TRP A 928 10.77 -48.12 38.52
N VAL A 929 11.43 -49.28 38.45
CA VAL A 929 12.82 -49.47 38.84
C VAL A 929 13.60 -50.27 37.80
N LEU A 930 14.85 -49.86 37.54
CA LEU A 930 15.81 -50.57 36.71
C LEU A 930 16.69 -51.49 37.57
N THR A 931 16.52 -52.81 37.45
CA THR A 931 17.15 -53.83 38.30
C THR A 931 17.93 -54.86 37.48
N PRO A 932 18.95 -55.52 38.05
CA PRO A 932 19.55 -56.71 37.45
C PRO A 932 18.52 -57.86 37.37
N ILE A 933 18.50 -58.61 36.27
CA ILE A 933 17.62 -59.79 36.14
C ILE A 933 17.94 -60.88 37.19
N GLU A 934 19.16 -60.91 37.73
CA GLU A 934 19.58 -61.87 38.76
C GLU A 934 19.07 -61.52 40.18
N ASP A 935 18.73 -60.24 40.44
CA ASP A 935 18.11 -59.79 41.70
C ASP A 935 17.03 -58.71 41.42
N PRO A 936 15.84 -59.10 40.92
CA PRO A 936 14.81 -58.14 40.52
C PRO A 936 14.15 -57.39 41.68
N ASP A 937 14.24 -57.90 42.91
CA ASP A 937 13.65 -57.28 44.11
C ASP A 937 14.68 -56.53 44.95
N THR A 938 15.91 -56.37 44.43
CA THR A 938 16.98 -55.60 45.05
C THR A 938 16.53 -54.19 45.43
N LEU A 939 16.97 -53.73 46.60
CA LEU A 939 16.84 -52.33 46.99
C LEU A 939 17.93 -51.45 46.34
N ASP A 940 18.98 -52.05 45.75
CA ASP A 940 20.06 -51.30 45.09
C ASP A 940 19.86 -51.11 43.58
N PHE A 941 18.63 -50.85 43.17
CA PHE A 941 18.27 -50.57 41.77
C PHE A 941 19.04 -49.36 41.21
N MET A 942 19.27 -49.38 39.90
CA MET A 942 20.20 -48.47 39.23
C MET A 942 19.60 -47.10 38.91
N CYS A 943 18.29 -47.05 38.69
CA CYS A 943 17.51 -45.86 38.36
C CYS A 943 16.03 -46.12 38.72
N ALA A 944 15.27 -45.06 38.98
CA ALA A 944 13.82 -45.11 39.16
C ALA A 944 13.12 -43.94 38.43
N CYS A 945 11.81 -44.05 38.19
CA CYS A 945 10.96 -42.95 37.75
C CYS A 945 9.49 -43.24 38.09
N GLU A 946 8.62 -42.25 37.92
CA GLU A 946 7.19 -42.37 38.18
C GLU A 946 6.40 -42.04 36.91
N THR A 947 5.34 -42.79 36.65
CA THR A 947 4.44 -42.54 35.51
C THR A 947 3.00 -42.42 35.99
N TYR A 948 2.35 -41.33 35.62
CA TYR A 948 0.95 -41.02 35.92
C TYR A 948 0.08 -41.19 34.68
N GLN A 949 -0.84 -42.16 34.71
CA GLN A 949 -1.85 -42.35 33.69
C GLN A 949 -2.82 -41.16 33.68
N ARG A 950 -2.97 -40.51 32.52
CA ARG A 950 -3.91 -39.41 32.28
C ARG A 950 -4.84 -39.71 31.13
N GLU A 951 -6.04 -39.15 31.21
CA GLU A 951 -6.98 -39.07 30.11
C GLU A 951 -6.45 -38.09 29.04
N ALA A 952 -6.56 -38.50 27.79
CA ALA A 952 -6.17 -37.72 26.63
C ALA A 952 -7.24 -37.83 25.54
N LEU A 953 -7.43 -36.76 24.78
CA LEU A 953 -8.26 -36.78 23.58
C LEU A 953 -7.33 -36.78 22.36
N VAL A 954 -7.68 -37.57 21.35
CA VAL A 954 -6.99 -37.61 20.05
C VAL A 954 -7.98 -37.28 18.96
N LEU A 955 -7.69 -36.28 18.14
CA LEU A 955 -8.34 -36.05 16.85
C LEU A 955 -7.46 -36.71 15.76
N PRO A 956 -7.90 -37.81 15.12
CA PRO A 956 -7.14 -38.47 14.06
C PRO A 956 -6.98 -37.59 12.80
N ALA A 957 -6.00 -37.91 11.97
CA ALA A 957 -5.76 -37.16 10.74
C ALA A 957 -6.97 -37.25 9.79
N ASN A 958 -7.46 -36.09 9.36
CA ASN A 958 -8.64 -35.85 8.50
C ASN A 958 -10.00 -36.16 9.12
N GLU A 959 -10.07 -36.56 10.39
CA GLU A 959 -11.32 -36.71 11.13
C GLU A 959 -11.82 -35.37 11.71
N THR A 960 -13.10 -35.32 12.08
CA THR A 960 -13.73 -34.15 12.73
C THR A 960 -14.23 -34.45 14.14
N LYS A 961 -13.87 -35.60 14.72
CA LYS A 961 -14.27 -36.01 16.07
C LYS A 961 -13.09 -36.58 16.84
N SER A 962 -13.02 -36.23 18.11
CA SER A 962 -12.00 -36.74 19.03
C SER A 962 -12.38 -38.13 19.55
N ILE A 963 -11.36 -38.92 19.88
CA ILE A 963 -11.47 -40.27 20.42
C ILE A 963 -10.81 -40.28 21.81
N PRO A 964 -11.56 -40.64 22.88
CA PRO A 964 -11.00 -40.85 24.21
C PRO A 964 -9.85 -41.85 24.19
N SER A 965 -8.73 -41.44 24.78
CA SER A 965 -7.44 -42.13 24.74
C SER A 965 -6.73 -41.99 26.08
N ILE A 966 -5.63 -42.73 26.23
CA ILE A 966 -4.81 -42.72 27.44
C ILE A 966 -3.42 -42.21 27.07
N GLY A 967 -2.83 -41.41 27.94
CA GLY A 967 -1.43 -41.04 27.89
C GLY A 967 -0.77 -41.05 29.26
N TYR A 968 0.55 -40.84 29.29
CA TYR A 968 1.34 -40.88 30.52
C TYR A 968 2.15 -39.61 30.75
N GLY A 969 1.95 -38.96 31.90
CA GLY A 969 2.92 -38.00 32.43
C GLY A 969 4.07 -38.74 33.11
N ILE A 970 5.32 -38.36 32.86
CA ILE A 970 6.51 -38.99 33.45
C ILE A 970 7.20 -38.00 34.38
N ALA A 971 7.54 -38.45 35.58
CA ALA A 971 8.11 -37.66 36.66
C ALA A 971 9.24 -38.41 37.39
N SER A 972 9.90 -37.72 38.32
CA SER A 972 10.80 -38.31 39.33
C SER A 972 11.91 -39.22 38.78
N VAL A 973 12.41 -38.94 37.57
CA VAL A 973 13.48 -39.72 36.92
C VAL A 973 14.79 -39.55 37.71
N PHE A 974 15.07 -40.49 38.61
CA PHE A 974 16.15 -40.39 39.58
C PHE A 974 17.22 -41.47 39.36
N THR A 975 18.48 -41.04 39.33
CA THR A 975 19.65 -41.93 39.35
C THR A 975 20.53 -41.60 40.55
N PRO A 976 20.82 -42.56 41.45
CA PRO A 976 21.76 -42.35 42.57
C PRO A 976 23.14 -41.93 42.08
N VAL A 977 23.89 -41.12 42.84
CA VAL A 977 25.17 -40.53 42.40
C VAL A 977 26.17 -41.58 41.89
N LYS A 978 26.31 -42.72 42.59
CA LYS A 978 27.16 -43.87 42.17
C LYS A 978 26.78 -44.53 40.84
N SER A 979 25.60 -44.21 40.31
CA SER A 979 24.96 -44.75 39.12
C SER A 979 24.82 -43.73 37.99
N ARG A 980 25.11 -42.43 38.26
CA ARG A 980 25.16 -41.36 37.23
C ARG A 980 26.32 -41.63 36.26
N GLY A 981 26.26 -41.06 35.06
CA GLY A 981 27.23 -41.29 33.96
C GLY A 981 27.08 -42.63 33.23
N LYS A 982 26.80 -43.73 33.93
CA LYS A 982 26.78 -45.12 33.42
C LYS A 982 25.64 -45.49 32.44
N GLY A 983 24.98 -44.51 31.82
CA GLY A 983 23.90 -44.72 30.85
C GLY A 983 22.56 -45.25 31.41
N TYR A 984 22.48 -45.62 32.69
CA TYR A 984 21.31 -46.29 33.27
C TYR A 984 19.98 -45.54 33.12
N ALA A 985 19.93 -44.22 33.32
CA ALA A 985 18.71 -43.44 33.05
C ALA A 985 18.28 -43.51 31.58
N SER A 986 19.22 -43.46 30.64
CA SER A 986 18.91 -43.59 29.21
C SER A 986 18.41 -44.99 28.89
N ARG A 987 19.03 -46.04 29.44
CA ARG A 987 18.56 -47.44 29.36
C ARG A 987 17.14 -47.60 29.92
N MET A 988 16.87 -47.02 31.09
CA MET A 988 15.56 -47.06 31.73
C MET A 988 14.48 -46.39 30.88
N MET A 989 14.71 -45.14 30.45
CA MET A 989 13.74 -44.41 29.62
C MET A 989 13.52 -45.10 28.25
N SER A 990 14.57 -45.70 27.68
CA SER A 990 14.47 -46.48 26.44
C SER A 990 13.61 -47.76 26.59
N LEU A 991 13.68 -48.41 27.76
CA LEU A 991 12.79 -49.54 28.09
C LEU A 991 11.37 -49.06 28.44
N LEU A 992 11.23 -47.88 29.08
CA LEU A 992 9.95 -47.34 29.54
C LEU A 992 8.95 -47.15 28.39
N HIS A 993 9.41 -46.81 27.19
CA HIS A 993 8.58 -46.81 25.98
C HIS A 993 7.79 -48.12 25.78
N PHE A 994 8.45 -49.27 25.93
CA PHE A 994 7.82 -50.58 25.78
C PHE A 994 6.89 -50.94 26.95
N ALA A 995 7.12 -50.32 28.11
CA ALA A 995 6.30 -50.49 29.29
C ALA A 995 4.99 -49.66 29.22
N ILE A 996 5.01 -48.44 28.70
CA ILE A 996 3.86 -47.52 28.75
C ILE A 996 3.19 -47.19 27.40
N GLY A 997 3.90 -47.37 26.27
CA GLY A 997 3.38 -47.07 24.94
C GLY A 997 2.52 -48.18 24.35
N LYS A 998 1.59 -47.84 23.45
CA LYS A 998 0.89 -48.79 22.57
C LYS A 998 1.85 -49.55 21.67
N ARG A 999 1.54 -50.81 21.34
CA ARG A 999 2.45 -51.69 20.57
C ARG A 999 2.51 -51.31 19.10
N GLU A 1000 1.44 -50.74 18.58
CA GLU A 1000 1.23 -50.42 17.18
C GLU A 1000 2.17 -49.31 16.71
N GLY A 1001 2.43 -48.29 17.56
CA GLY A 1001 3.41 -47.23 17.33
C GLY A 1001 4.79 -47.45 17.95
N LEU A 1002 5.15 -48.70 18.27
CA LEU A 1002 6.48 -49.08 18.77
C LEU A 1002 7.21 -49.98 17.75
N PRO A 1003 8.52 -49.76 17.51
CA PRO A 1003 9.33 -50.65 16.69
C PRO A 1003 9.59 -51.99 17.41
N ALA A 1004 10.15 -52.97 16.70
CA ALA A 1004 10.48 -54.27 17.27
C ALA A 1004 11.44 -54.16 18.47
N PHE A 1005 11.17 -54.91 19.55
CA PHE A 1005 12.03 -54.91 20.73
C PHE A 1005 13.42 -55.49 20.40
N PRO A 1006 14.53 -54.78 20.65
CA PRO A 1006 15.86 -55.26 20.26
C PRO A 1006 16.25 -56.55 20.99
N SER A 1007 16.57 -57.61 20.26
CA SER A 1007 16.94 -58.92 20.85
C SER A 1007 18.19 -58.87 21.74
N THR A 1008 19.07 -57.89 21.54
CA THR A 1008 20.23 -57.62 22.39
C THR A 1008 19.88 -57.02 23.75
N TRP A 1009 18.62 -56.66 24.00
CA TRP A 1009 18.17 -55.99 25.22
C TRP A 1009 17.57 -56.95 26.26
N GLY A 1010 17.52 -58.26 25.99
CA GLY A 1010 16.94 -59.27 26.86
C GLY A 1010 15.46 -59.52 26.54
N THR A 1011 14.61 -59.60 27.56
CA THR A 1011 13.15 -59.63 27.41
C THR A 1011 12.57 -58.20 27.45
N PRO A 1012 11.46 -57.93 26.74
CA PRO A 1012 10.71 -56.70 26.95
C PRO A 1012 10.17 -56.62 28.39
N PRO A 1013 9.99 -55.40 28.94
CA PRO A 1013 9.37 -55.21 30.25
C PRO A 1013 7.88 -55.54 30.20
N ASP A 1014 7.29 -55.83 31.36
CA ASP A 1014 5.84 -55.95 31.49
C ASP A 1014 5.15 -54.62 31.16
N GLN A 1015 4.16 -54.69 30.27
CA GLN A 1015 3.42 -53.52 29.81
C GLN A 1015 2.36 -53.11 30.85
N ALA A 1016 2.22 -51.81 31.07
CA ALA A 1016 1.18 -51.23 31.92
C ALA A 1016 -0.22 -51.67 31.46
N LYS A 1017 -1.16 -51.79 32.41
CA LYS A 1017 -2.52 -52.34 32.18
C LYS A 1017 -3.30 -51.65 31.05
N ALA A 1018 -2.99 -50.39 30.76
CA ALA A 1018 -3.69 -49.56 29.78
C ALA A 1018 -2.67 -48.71 28.98
N PRO A 1019 -1.98 -49.29 27.97
CA PRO A 1019 -0.90 -48.62 27.27
C PRO A 1019 -1.39 -47.39 26.48
N GLY A 1020 -0.62 -46.30 26.58
CA GLY A 1020 -1.00 -44.99 26.07
C GLY A 1020 -0.55 -44.72 24.63
N VAL A 1021 -1.28 -43.82 23.97
CA VAL A 1021 -0.93 -43.28 22.64
C VAL A 1021 0.07 -42.12 22.70
N VAL A 1022 0.29 -41.54 23.88
CA VAL A 1022 1.18 -40.40 24.09
C VAL A 1022 1.83 -40.45 25.47
N SER A 1023 3.04 -39.90 25.61
CA SER A 1023 3.60 -39.55 26.91
C SER A 1023 4.30 -38.20 26.87
N ALA A 1024 4.33 -37.50 28.00
CA ALA A 1024 4.98 -36.20 28.15
C ALA A 1024 5.77 -36.11 29.47
N LEU A 1025 6.82 -35.30 29.44
CA LEU A 1025 7.67 -34.97 30.59
C LEU A 1025 8.13 -33.51 30.49
N TYR A 1026 8.63 -32.97 31.59
CA TYR A 1026 9.35 -31.69 31.60
C TYR A 1026 10.84 -31.96 31.87
N SER A 1027 11.72 -31.40 31.06
CA SER A 1027 13.15 -31.69 31.07
C SER A 1027 13.99 -30.53 31.60
N ASP A 1028 14.67 -30.76 32.71
CA ASP A 1028 15.67 -29.86 33.30
C ASP A 1028 17.11 -30.19 32.85
N VAL A 1029 17.23 -31.18 31.95
CA VAL A 1029 18.48 -31.68 31.38
C VAL A 1029 18.53 -31.48 29.87
N GLY A 1030 17.85 -30.43 29.38
CA GLY A 1030 17.82 -30.06 27.96
C GLY A 1030 17.21 -31.17 27.09
N THR A 1031 17.84 -31.44 25.94
CA THR A 1031 17.42 -32.45 24.96
C THR A 1031 17.74 -33.91 25.34
N TYR A 1032 18.18 -34.19 26.58
CA TYR A 1032 18.60 -35.53 27.04
C TYR A 1032 17.67 -36.66 26.58
N TYR A 1033 16.36 -36.50 26.74
CA TYR A 1033 15.38 -37.55 26.49
C TYR A 1033 15.15 -37.87 25.00
N ALA A 1034 15.63 -37.04 24.07
CA ALA A 1034 15.59 -37.34 22.64
C ALA A 1034 16.47 -38.54 22.26
N ARG A 1035 17.57 -38.77 23.01
CA ARG A 1035 18.51 -39.88 22.79
C ARG A 1035 18.09 -41.21 23.44
N CYS A 1036 17.02 -41.18 24.24
CA CYS A 1036 16.46 -42.37 24.88
C CYS A 1036 15.45 -42.97 23.89
N THR A 1037 15.91 -43.84 22.99
CA THR A 1037 15.10 -44.37 21.88
C THR A 1037 14.53 -45.76 22.18
N PRO A 1038 13.34 -46.11 21.69
CA PRO A 1038 12.89 -47.49 21.68
C PRO A 1038 13.61 -48.23 20.54
N GLY A 1039 14.85 -48.65 20.75
CA GLY A 1039 15.68 -49.23 19.69
C GLY A 1039 15.90 -48.25 18.53
N GLU A 1040 15.40 -48.60 17.34
CA GLU A 1040 15.51 -47.81 16.10
C GLU A 1040 14.50 -46.64 16.01
N GLY A 1041 13.56 -46.52 16.95
CA GLY A 1041 12.59 -45.42 16.97
C GLY A 1041 13.16 -44.09 17.51
N THR A 1042 12.29 -43.08 17.64
CA THR A 1042 12.63 -41.77 18.24
C THR A 1042 12.30 -41.70 19.73
N GLY A 1043 13.10 -40.96 20.51
CA GLY A 1043 12.80 -40.60 21.91
C GLY A 1043 11.82 -39.42 22.04
N TRP A 1044 11.82 -38.75 23.20
CA TRP A 1044 10.96 -37.57 23.44
C TRP A 1044 11.48 -36.32 22.73
N THR A 1045 10.59 -35.58 22.07
CA THR A 1045 10.89 -34.36 21.32
C THR A 1045 10.38 -33.13 22.07
N ILE A 1046 11.18 -32.06 22.17
CA ILE A 1046 10.74 -30.80 22.80
C ILE A 1046 9.75 -30.08 21.88
N VAL A 1047 8.63 -29.60 22.43
CA VAL A 1047 7.56 -28.94 21.67
C VAL A 1047 7.10 -27.67 22.40
N SER A 1048 7.16 -26.53 21.71
CA SER A 1048 6.74 -25.20 22.20
C SER A 1048 7.20 -24.84 23.63
N PRO A 1049 8.53 -24.74 23.89
CA PRO A 1049 9.07 -24.42 25.20
C PRO A 1049 8.99 -22.92 25.55
N THR A 1050 7.81 -22.29 25.38
CA THR A 1050 7.60 -20.86 25.68
C THR A 1050 7.01 -20.64 27.08
N THR A 1051 7.31 -19.50 27.68
CA THR A 1051 6.67 -18.99 28.89
C THR A 1051 6.35 -17.51 28.75
N THR A 1052 5.33 -17.02 29.45
CA THR A 1052 5.05 -15.58 29.60
C THR A 1052 5.07 -15.23 31.08
N GLU A 1053 5.84 -14.21 31.44
CA GLU A 1053 6.07 -13.79 32.82
C GLU A 1053 5.70 -12.31 33.02
N TRP A 1054 5.05 -11.99 34.13
CA TRP A 1054 4.75 -10.63 34.56
C TRP A 1054 5.31 -10.38 35.96
N ASN A 1055 5.96 -9.24 36.16
CA ASN A 1055 6.27 -8.73 37.49
C ASN A 1055 5.03 -8.02 38.06
N VAL A 1056 4.61 -8.46 39.24
CA VAL A 1056 3.40 -7.98 39.93
C VAL A 1056 3.57 -6.53 40.42
N ASN A 1057 4.81 -6.10 40.64
CA ASN A 1057 5.16 -4.74 41.06
C ASN A 1057 5.29 -3.75 39.89
N ASP A 1058 5.44 -4.23 38.65
CA ASP A 1058 5.54 -3.35 37.48
C ASP A 1058 4.14 -2.88 37.05
N GLY A 1059 4.00 -1.59 36.77
CA GLY A 1059 2.73 -0.94 36.42
C GLY A 1059 1.92 -0.47 37.64
N GLY A 1060 1.23 0.66 37.46
CA GLY A 1060 0.58 1.44 38.52
C GLY A 1060 -0.62 0.79 39.22
N ASP A 1061 -1.49 1.65 39.77
CA ASP A 1061 -2.37 1.36 40.92
C ASP A 1061 -3.64 0.54 40.60
N GLY A 1062 -3.51 -0.49 39.77
CA GLY A 1062 -4.49 -1.57 39.65
C GLY A 1062 -4.48 -2.43 40.91
N SER A 1063 -5.22 -1.99 41.93
CA SER A 1063 -5.34 -2.66 43.24
C SER A 1063 -6.58 -3.57 43.30
N GLU A 1064 -7.69 -3.16 42.68
CA GLU A 1064 -9.01 -3.79 42.82
C GLU A 1064 -9.30 -4.85 41.74
N THR A 1065 -9.99 -5.91 42.12
CA THR A 1065 -10.55 -6.91 41.19
C THR A 1065 -11.74 -6.28 40.44
N PRO A 1066 -11.85 -6.42 39.10
CA PRO A 1066 -12.98 -5.85 38.36
C PRO A 1066 -14.33 -6.40 38.84
N PRO A 1067 -15.39 -5.57 38.97
CA PRO A 1067 -16.63 -5.96 39.65
C PRO A 1067 -17.45 -7.03 38.91
N GLN A 1068 -17.13 -7.31 37.64
CA GLN A 1068 -17.69 -8.42 36.86
C GLN A 1068 -16.94 -9.75 37.02
N VAL A 1069 -15.81 -9.78 37.75
CA VAL A 1069 -14.97 -10.96 37.92
C VAL A 1069 -15.15 -11.56 39.31
N GLU A 1070 -15.51 -12.83 39.35
CA GLU A 1070 -15.71 -13.63 40.55
C GLU A 1070 -14.40 -14.34 40.92
N LEU A 1071 -13.90 -14.10 42.14
CA LEU A 1071 -12.74 -14.83 42.68
C LEU A 1071 -13.18 -16.20 43.21
N LEU A 1072 -12.42 -17.24 42.89
CA LEU A 1072 -12.77 -18.64 43.19
C LEU A 1072 -11.96 -19.21 44.34
N SER A 1073 -12.61 -19.89 45.27
CA SER A 1073 -11.93 -20.79 46.21
C SER A 1073 -11.32 -22.00 45.48
N ARG A 1074 -10.50 -22.80 46.16
CA ARG A 1074 -9.89 -24.03 45.62
C ARG A 1074 -10.94 -24.97 45.02
N GLU A 1075 -11.99 -25.29 45.77
CA GLU A 1075 -13.07 -26.18 45.33
C GLU A 1075 -13.83 -25.62 44.13
N GLU A 1076 -14.10 -24.31 44.09
CA GLU A 1076 -14.79 -23.68 42.95
C GLU A 1076 -13.91 -23.60 41.69
N ALA A 1077 -12.59 -23.42 41.85
CA ALA A 1077 -11.63 -23.43 40.76
C ALA A 1077 -11.46 -24.84 40.15
N ILE A 1078 -11.42 -25.88 41.01
CA ILE A 1078 -11.43 -27.29 40.60
C ILE A 1078 -12.73 -27.63 39.86
N GLU A 1079 -13.89 -27.22 40.40
CA GLU A 1079 -15.19 -27.49 39.78
C GLU A 1079 -15.37 -26.74 38.46
N THR A 1080 -14.98 -25.46 38.38
CA THR A 1080 -14.98 -24.67 37.13
C THR A 1080 -14.12 -25.35 36.05
N THR A 1081 -12.92 -25.80 36.41
CA THR A 1081 -12.05 -26.59 35.49
C THR A 1081 -12.74 -27.88 35.03
N GLY A 1082 -13.47 -28.55 35.92
CA GLY A 1082 -14.16 -29.80 35.64
C GLY A 1082 -15.44 -29.68 34.81
N LEU A 1083 -16.06 -28.50 34.76
CA LEU A 1083 -17.20 -28.21 33.88
C LEU A 1083 -16.75 -27.95 32.43
N ASP A 1084 -15.49 -27.55 32.25
CA ASP A 1084 -14.92 -27.14 30.96
C ASP A 1084 -14.64 -28.28 29.97
N ALA A 1085 -14.68 -29.53 30.44
CA ALA A 1085 -14.30 -30.73 29.69
C ALA A 1085 -14.98 -30.87 28.32
N GLU A 1086 -16.23 -30.39 28.19
CA GLU A 1086 -16.99 -30.42 26.94
C GLU A 1086 -16.56 -29.32 25.96
N LEU A 1087 -16.29 -28.10 26.44
CA LEU A 1087 -15.75 -27.02 25.60
C LEU A 1087 -14.33 -27.36 25.13
N PHE A 1088 -13.47 -27.85 26.02
CA PHE A 1088 -12.13 -28.33 25.69
C PHE A 1088 -12.12 -29.40 24.58
N ARG A 1089 -13.11 -30.29 24.58
CA ARG A 1089 -13.30 -31.29 23.53
C ARG A 1089 -13.72 -30.65 22.20
N GLN A 1090 -14.61 -29.66 22.24
CA GLN A 1090 -15.02 -28.89 21.05
C GLN A 1090 -13.87 -28.05 20.49
N ASP A 1091 -13.02 -27.44 21.33
CA ASP A 1091 -11.82 -26.71 20.92
C ASP A 1091 -10.85 -27.61 20.15
N LEU A 1092 -10.60 -28.83 20.65
CA LEU A 1092 -9.76 -29.81 19.97
C LEU A 1092 -10.40 -30.27 18.64
N GLU A 1093 -11.71 -30.52 18.62
CA GLU A 1093 -12.43 -30.92 17.42
C GLU A 1093 -12.51 -29.81 16.36
N SER A 1094 -12.45 -28.54 16.76
CA SER A 1094 -12.37 -27.38 15.84
C SER A 1094 -11.07 -27.32 15.02
N GLN A 1095 -10.03 -28.06 15.44
CA GLN A 1095 -8.81 -28.25 14.65
C GLN A 1095 -8.98 -29.25 13.49
N GLY A 1096 -10.18 -29.86 13.36
CA GLY A 1096 -10.52 -30.84 12.32
C GLY A 1096 -11.48 -30.31 11.25
N PRO A 1097 -11.43 -30.85 10.02
CA PRO A 1097 -10.54 -31.91 9.57
C PRO A 1097 -9.17 -31.37 9.14
N SER A 1098 -8.09 -31.98 9.65
CA SER A 1098 -6.71 -31.57 9.35
C SER A 1098 -5.82 -32.78 9.08
N PRO A 1099 -4.86 -32.71 8.14
CA PRO A 1099 -3.96 -33.83 7.85
C PRO A 1099 -2.95 -34.13 8.98
N ARG A 1100 -2.97 -33.36 10.08
CA ARG A 1100 -2.19 -33.62 11.29
C ARG A 1100 -3.07 -34.25 12.37
N ILE A 1101 -2.55 -35.25 13.06
CA ILE A 1101 -3.11 -35.74 14.32
C ILE A 1101 -2.96 -34.64 15.37
N HIS A 1102 -4.05 -34.28 16.04
CA HIS A 1102 -4.01 -33.40 17.21
C HIS A 1102 -4.35 -34.21 18.45
N PHE A 1103 -3.70 -33.91 19.57
CA PHE A 1103 -4.01 -34.53 20.85
C PHE A 1103 -3.81 -33.53 21.99
N ALA A 1104 -4.54 -33.73 23.08
CA ALA A 1104 -4.32 -32.98 24.31
C ALA A 1104 -4.63 -33.85 25.53
N PHE A 1105 -3.91 -33.62 26.63
CA PHE A 1105 -4.27 -34.19 27.93
C PHE A 1105 -5.44 -33.42 28.51
N GLN A 1106 -6.51 -34.11 28.90
CA GLN A 1106 -7.71 -33.44 29.38
C GLN A 1106 -7.45 -32.78 30.75
N PRO A 1107 -7.89 -31.52 30.96
CA PRO A 1107 -7.86 -30.88 32.27
C PRO A 1107 -9.04 -31.41 33.09
N THR A 1108 -8.75 -32.31 34.04
CA THR A 1108 -9.78 -32.94 34.88
C THR A 1108 -9.79 -32.34 36.29
N ARG A 1109 -10.84 -32.60 37.08
CA ARG A 1109 -10.96 -32.15 38.48
C ARG A 1109 -9.80 -32.69 39.33
N GLU A 1110 -9.42 -33.94 39.08
CA GLU A 1110 -8.37 -34.69 39.77
C GLU A 1110 -6.98 -34.10 39.46
N TRP A 1111 -6.74 -33.74 38.20
CA TRP A 1111 -5.51 -33.07 37.79
C TRP A 1111 -5.41 -31.64 38.39
N CYS A 1112 -6.49 -30.86 38.33
CA CYS A 1112 -6.53 -29.52 38.91
C CYS A 1112 -6.29 -29.57 40.42
N ARG A 1113 -6.93 -30.52 41.13
CA ARG A 1113 -6.71 -30.76 42.56
C ARG A 1113 -5.26 -31.15 42.87
N PHE A 1114 -4.64 -32.01 42.06
CA PHE A 1114 -3.24 -32.39 42.23
C PHE A 1114 -2.29 -31.18 42.16
N GLN A 1115 -2.44 -30.33 41.14
CA GLN A 1115 -1.63 -29.10 41.00
C GLN A 1115 -1.78 -28.20 42.23
N MET A 1116 -3.02 -27.93 42.65
CA MET A 1116 -3.30 -27.04 43.79
C MET A 1116 -2.78 -27.58 45.13
N CYS A 1117 -2.85 -28.89 45.36
CA CYS A 1117 -2.34 -29.51 46.59
C CYS A 1117 -0.80 -29.53 46.71
N ARG A 1118 -0.05 -29.32 45.61
CA ARG A 1118 1.42 -29.20 45.66
C ARG A 1118 1.90 -28.00 46.50
N ALA A 1119 1.05 -27.01 46.75
CA ALA A 1119 1.34 -25.90 47.64
C ALA A 1119 1.24 -26.26 49.14
N ASP A 1120 0.37 -27.20 49.53
CA ASP A 1120 0.03 -27.49 50.95
C ASP A 1120 1.21 -28.01 51.77
N VAL A 1121 2.24 -28.50 51.09
CA VAL A 1121 3.47 -29.06 51.69
C VAL A 1121 4.53 -27.98 51.94
N HIS A 1122 4.44 -26.81 51.31
CA HIS A 1122 5.46 -25.77 51.45
C HIS A 1122 5.26 -24.98 52.77
N PRO A 1123 6.30 -24.76 53.60
CA PRO A 1123 6.16 -24.12 54.92
C PRO A 1123 5.51 -22.73 54.92
N LEU A 1124 5.71 -21.94 53.86
CA LEU A 1124 5.04 -20.64 53.69
C LEU A 1124 3.51 -20.79 53.65
N TYR A 1125 3.00 -21.76 52.89
CA TYR A 1125 1.56 -21.96 52.70
C TYR A 1125 0.93 -22.80 53.82
N ARG A 1126 1.73 -23.55 54.59
CA ARG A 1126 1.28 -24.12 55.87
C ARG A 1126 1.00 -23.05 56.93
N SER A 1127 1.79 -21.97 56.96
CA SER A 1127 1.65 -20.87 57.93
C SER A 1127 0.72 -19.75 57.45
N SER A 1128 0.65 -19.51 56.14
CA SER A 1128 -0.25 -18.54 55.50
C SER A 1128 -0.90 -19.18 54.27
N ARG A 1129 -2.02 -19.88 54.48
CA ARG A 1129 -2.73 -20.62 53.41
C ARG A 1129 -3.34 -19.67 52.37
N PRO A 1130 -3.02 -19.83 51.06
CA PRO A 1130 -3.70 -19.12 49.99
C PRO A 1130 -5.19 -19.43 49.94
N SER A 1131 -6.00 -18.40 49.72
CA SER A 1131 -7.46 -18.48 49.83
C SER A 1131 -8.17 -18.56 48.48
N ILE A 1132 -7.62 -17.87 47.47
CA ILE A 1132 -8.18 -17.76 46.12
C ILE A 1132 -7.31 -18.57 45.13
N TRP A 1133 -7.93 -19.34 44.24
CA TRP A 1133 -7.24 -20.30 43.37
C TRP A 1133 -7.62 -20.16 41.88
N GLY A 1134 -8.47 -19.18 41.59
CA GLY A 1134 -8.84 -18.79 40.25
C GLY A 1134 -9.72 -17.55 40.22
N ALA A 1135 -10.09 -17.14 39.02
CA ALA A 1135 -11.07 -16.10 38.75
C ALA A 1135 -11.93 -16.52 37.55
N ARG A 1136 -13.22 -16.16 37.53
CA ARG A 1136 -14.10 -16.35 36.36
C ARG A 1136 -14.97 -15.13 36.06
N VAL A 1137 -15.45 -15.06 34.83
CA VAL A 1137 -16.41 -14.06 34.33
C VAL A 1137 -17.37 -14.76 33.36
N GLN A 1138 -18.65 -14.39 33.40
CA GLN A 1138 -19.59 -14.79 32.35
C GLN A 1138 -19.47 -13.79 31.19
N HIS A 1139 -19.23 -14.28 29.99
CA HIS A 1139 -19.11 -13.48 28.77
C HIS A 1139 -19.92 -14.16 27.67
N ASP A 1140 -20.86 -13.43 27.09
CA ASP A 1140 -21.92 -13.99 26.25
C ASP A 1140 -22.59 -15.20 26.94
N ASP A 1141 -22.68 -16.35 26.29
CA ASP A 1141 -23.21 -17.60 26.86
C ASP A 1141 -22.13 -18.53 27.46
N GLN A 1142 -20.90 -18.05 27.68
CA GLN A 1142 -19.76 -18.87 28.15
C GLN A 1142 -19.10 -18.36 29.44
N THR A 1143 -18.59 -19.29 30.25
CA THR A 1143 -17.76 -18.98 31.43
C THR A 1143 -16.29 -18.92 31.02
N HIS A 1144 -15.70 -17.73 31.02
CA HIS A 1144 -14.25 -17.54 30.86
C HIS A 1144 -13.59 -17.51 32.24
N PHE A 1145 -12.43 -18.14 32.40
CA PHE A 1145 -11.74 -18.27 33.67
C PHE A 1145 -10.21 -18.44 33.54
N ILE A 1146 -9.53 -18.17 34.65
CA ILE A 1146 -8.12 -18.50 34.85
C ILE A 1146 -8.00 -19.19 36.21
N VAL A 1147 -7.27 -20.30 36.30
CA VAL A 1147 -6.95 -20.99 37.56
C VAL A 1147 -5.43 -21.14 37.72
N TRP A 1148 -4.95 -21.10 38.97
CA TRP A 1148 -3.52 -21.06 39.27
C TRP A 1148 -3.08 -21.99 40.40
N GLU A 1149 -1.80 -22.38 40.38
CA GLU A 1149 -1.10 -22.94 41.53
C GLU A 1149 -0.13 -21.92 42.14
N TYR A 1150 0.21 -22.13 43.41
CA TYR A 1150 1.12 -21.28 44.15
C TYR A 1150 2.49 -21.94 44.29
N GLN A 1151 3.53 -21.31 43.76
CA GLN A 1151 4.91 -21.77 43.91
C GLN A 1151 5.75 -20.74 44.67
N ALA A 1152 6.34 -21.20 45.78
CA ALA A 1152 7.39 -20.49 46.47
C ALA A 1152 8.73 -21.19 46.23
N SER A 1153 9.77 -20.38 46.02
CA SER A 1153 11.16 -20.80 45.88
C SER A 1153 12.07 -19.88 46.70
N SER A 1154 13.36 -20.20 46.79
CA SER A 1154 14.37 -19.31 47.38
C SER A 1154 14.59 -18.02 46.58
N ALA A 1155 14.23 -17.98 45.29
CA ALA A 1155 14.41 -16.83 44.41
C ALA A 1155 13.18 -15.91 44.35
N ALA A 1156 11.98 -16.49 44.25
CA ALA A 1156 10.72 -15.76 44.15
C ALA A 1156 9.51 -16.57 44.64
N GLN A 1157 8.44 -15.84 45.01
CA GLN A 1157 7.09 -16.36 45.25
C GLN A 1157 6.22 -15.95 44.06
N LYS A 1158 5.53 -16.91 43.43
CA LYS A 1158 4.79 -16.69 42.18
C LYS A 1158 3.48 -17.48 42.10
N LEU A 1159 2.54 -16.96 41.31
CA LEU A 1159 1.39 -17.71 40.81
C LEU A 1159 1.78 -18.29 39.44
N ILE A 1160 1.53 -19.58 39.22
CA ILE A 1160 1.58 -20.18 37.89
C ILE A 1160 0.14 -20.37 37.43
N LEU A 1161 -0.24 -19.74 36.32
CA LEU A 1161 -1.53 -19.96 35.68
C LEU A 1161 -1.51 -21.34 35.03
N VAL A 1162 -2.23 -22.31 35.60
CA VAL A 1162 -2.17 -23.72 35.17
C VAL A 1162 -3.19 -24.03 34.07
N TYR A 1163 -4.30 -23.28 34.01
CA TYR A 1163 -5.27 -23.38 32.93
C TYR A 1163 -6.00 -22.04 32.71
N VAL A 1164 -6.25 -21.71 31.44
CA VAL A 1164 -6.77 -20.42 30.97
C VAL A 1164 -7.81 -20.70 29.88
N ARG A 1165 -9.08 -20.31 30.12
CA ARG A 1165 -10.08 -20.10 29.06
C ARG A 1165 -10.46 -18.63 29.05
N ALA A 1166 -9.94 -17.89 28.08
CA ALA A 1166 -10.26 -16.47 27.92
C ALA A 1166 -10.16 -16.06 26.46
N SER A 1167 -11.00 -15.09 26.06
CA SER A 1167 -10.80 -14.31 24.84
C SER A 1167 -9.88 -13.10 25.11
N PRO A 1168 -9.32 -12.45 24.08
CA PRO A 1168 -8.54 -11.21 24.24
C PRO A 1168 -9.32 -10.08 24.95
N THR A 1169 -10.66 -10.11 24.93
CA THR A 1169 -11.52 -9.16 25.65
C THR A 1169 -11.62 -9.45 27.15
N THR A 1170 -11.73 -10.72 27.56
CA THR A 1170 -11.86 -11.09 28.99
C THR A 1170 -10.54 -11.32 29.70
N PHE A 1171 -9.48 -11.69 28.97
CA PHE A 1171 -8.17 -11.99 29.56
C PHE A 1171 -7.63 -10.84 30.41
N PRO A 1172 -7.71 -9.54 30.00
CA PRO A 1172 -7.33 -8.42 30.86
C PRO A 1172 -8.07 -8.35 32.20
N TRP A 1173 -9.36 -8.69 32.26
CA TRP A 1173 -10.13 -8.64 33.50
C TRP A 1173 -9.76 -9.77 34.45
N LEU A 1174 -9.62 -10.98 33.91
CA LEU A 1174 -9.22 -12.18 34.66
C LEU A 1174 -7.77 -12.07 35.15
N PHE A 1175 -6.88 -11.50 34.33
CA PHE A 1175 -5.50 -11.22 34.70
C PHE A 1175 -5.39 -10.10 35.75
N ALA A 1176 -6.22 -9.04 35.67
CA ALA A 1176 -6.28 -8.02 36.71
C ALA A 1176 -6.68 -8.60 38.08
N ALA A 1177 -7.63 -9.54 38.10
CA ALA A 1177 -7.99 -10.29 39.29
C ALA A 1177 -6.82 -11.13 39.84
N ALA A 1178 -6.13 -11.90 38.99
CA ALA A 1178 -4.93 -12.66 39.36
C ALA A 1178 -3.80 -11.74 39.90
N LYS A 1179 -3.61 -10.55 39.31
CA LYS A 1179 -2.63 -9.55 39.77
C LYS A 1179 -3.02 -8.90 41.10
N SER A 1180 -4.31 -8.67 41.34
CA SER A 1180 -4.84 -8.21 42.64
C SER A 1180 -4.60 -9.25 43.75
N VAL A 1181 -4.87 -10.54 43.47
CA VAL A 1181 -4.58 -11.66 44.41
C VAL A 1181 -3.08 -11.82 44.64
N ALA A 1182 -2.25 -11.75 43.60
CA ALA A 1182 -0.80 -11.81 43.75
C ALA A 1182 -0.26 -10.66 44.62
N ARG A 1183 -0.78 -9.44 44.46
CA ARG A 1183 -0.45 -8.28 45.32
C ARG A 1183 -0.87 -8.50 46.78
N SER A 1184 -2.09 -8.99 47.03
CA SER A 1184 -2.61 -9.15 48.40
C SER A 1184 -1.96 -10.31 49.17
N GLU A 1185 -1.68 -11.43 48.50
CA GLU A 1185 -0.99 -12.59 49.08
C GLU A 1185 0.56 -12.52 48.96
N LYS A 1186 1.10 -11.41 48.41
CA LYS A 1186 2.54 -11.03 48.34
C LYS A 1186 3.43 -11.82 47.38
N HIS A 1187 2.86 -12.37 46.32
CA HIS A 1187 3.60 -13.03 45.24
C HIS A 1187 4.10 -12.00 44.24
N GLY A 1188 5.41 -12.03 43.93
CA GLY A 1188 6.08 -11.01 43.11
C GLY A 1188 5.99 -11.22 41.60
N LEU A 1189 5.67 -12.45 41.16
CA LEU A 1189 5.58 -12.82 39.75
C LEU A 1189 4.28 -13.58 39.45
N ILE A 1190 3.83 -13.49 38.19
CA ILE A 1190 2.87 -14.40 37.57
C ILE A 1190 3.57 -15.05 36.37
N GLU A 1191 3.40 -16.34 36.15
CA GLU A 1191 3.94 -17.10 35.01
C GLU A 1191 2.84 -17.94 34.35
N VAL A 1192 2.88 -18.10 33.03
CA VAL A 1192 2.06 -19.08 32.28
C VAL A 1192 2.91 -19.76 31.20
N TRP A 1193 2.78 -21.07 31.05
CA TRP A 1193 3.58 -21.86 30.11
C TRP A 1193 2.79 -22.08 28.82
N ASN A 1194 3.40 -21.86 27.66
CA ASN A 1194 2.77 -21.97 26.34
C ASN A 1194 1.37 -21.31 26.28
N LEU A 1195 1.34 -19.99 26.51
CA LEU A 1195 0.12 -19.18 26.35
C LEU A 1195 -0.37 -19.25 24.90
N ASP A 1196 -1.69 -19.30 24.72
CA ASP A 1196 -2.31 -19.31 23.39
C ASP A 1196 -1.94 -18.08 22.56
N ALA A 1197 -1.68 -18.28 21.27
CA ALA A 1197 -1.21 -17.25 20.36
C ALA A 1197 -2.16 -16.04 20.25
N SER A 1198 -3.49 -16.25 20.38
CA SER A 1198 -4.47 -15.16 20.38
C SER A 1198 -4.35 -14.23 21.59
N LEU A 1199 -3.82 -14.73 22.71
CA LEU A 1199 -3.68 -13.98 23.97
C LEU A 1199 -2.33 -13.27 24.11
N ILE A 1200 -1.35 -13.54 23.24
CA ILE A 1200 0.01 -12.96 23.35
C ILE A 1200 -0.01 -11.42 23.23
N SER A 1201 -0.86 -10.82 22.38
CA SER A 1201 -0.97 -9.35 22.29
C SER A 1201 -1.47 -8.75 23.60
N ALA A 1202 -2.62 -9.23 24.09
CA ALA A 1202 -3.20 -8.78 25.36
C ALA A 1202 -2.24 -9.01 26.55
N ALA A 1203 -1.52 -10.14 26.56
CA ALA A 1203 -0.49 -10.42 27.56
C ALA A 1203 0.66 -9.40 27.53
N SER A 1204 1.15 -9.04 26.34
CA SER A 1204 2.19 -8.03 26.15
C SER A 1204 1.71 -6.62 26.54
N GLU A 1205 0.48 -6.25 26.21
CA GLU A 1205 -0.16 -4.99 26.61
C GLU A 1205 -0.30 -4.87 28.13
N LEU A 1206 -0.48 -5.98 28.83
CA LEU A 1206 -0.51 -6.09 30.30
C LEU A 1206 0.90 -6.13 30.94
N GLY A 1207 1.96 -5.96 30.16
CA GLY A 1207 3.36 -5.94 30.60
C GLY A 1207 4.03 -7.32 30.65
N GLY A 1208 3.48 -8.32 29.98
CA GLY A 1208 3.97 -9.69 29.93
C GLY A 1208 5.18 -9.85 29.01
N ARG A 1209 6.21 -10.52 29.52
CA ARG A 1209 7.42 -10.86 28.75
C ARG A 1209 7.35 -12.32 28.33
N THR A 1210 7.11 -12.57 27.05
CA THR A 1210 7.11 -13.91 26.44
C THR A 1210 8.53 -14.28 25.99
N TYR A 1211 9.03 -15.44 26.40
CA TYR A 1211 10.38 -15.91 26.04
C TYR A 1211 10.49 -17.44 26.00
N GLU A 1212 11.57 -17.95 25.38
CA GLU A 1212 11.88 -19.39 25.35
C GLU A 1212 12.55 -19.83 26.66
N ARG A 1213 12.03 -20.90 27.26
CA ARG A 1213 12.50 -21.47 28.52
C ARG A 1213 13.83 -22.20 28.33
N LYS A 1214 14.63 -22.28 29.41
CA LYS A 1214 15.89 -23.05 29.46
C LYS A 1214 15.81 -24.30 30.34
N GLU A 1215 14.83 -24.31 31.24
CA GLU A 1215 14.55 -25.34 32.25
C GLU A 1215 13.06 -25.69 32.17
N HIS A 1216 12.65 -26.82 32.74
CA HIS A 1216 11.28 -27.35 32.65
C HIS A 1216 10.78 -27.40 31.18
N LEU A 1217 11.60 -27.96 30.27
CA LEU A 1217 11.30 -27.99 28.84
C LEU A 1217 10.26 -29.07 28.51
N PRO A 1218 9.06 -28.74 27.99
CA PRO A 1218 8.04 -29.73 27.63
C PRO A 1218 8.52 -30.65 26.50
N ALA A 1219 8.60 -31.95 26.77
CA ALA A 1219 9.01 -32.97 25.80
C ALA A 1219 7.97 -34.10 25.70
N ILE A 1220 7.60 -34.45 24.47
CA ILE A 1220 6.46 -35.33 24.15
C ILE A 1220 6.92 -36.49 23.24
N LYS A 1221 6.28 -37.65 23.39
CA LYS A 1221 6.45 -38.84 22.53
C LYS A 1221 5.08 -39.42 22.16
N TRP A 1222 4.86 -39.62 20.86
CA TRP A 1222 3.70 -40.32 20.29
C TRP A 1222 3.97 -41.83 20.16
N TYR A 1223 2.92 -42.65 20.37
CA TYR A 1223 2.88 -44.12 20.24
C TYR A 1223 1.61 -44.61 19.53
N GLY A 1224 0.75 -43.72 19.03
CA GLY A 1224 -0.37 -44.13 18.18
C GLY A 1224 0.08 -44.45 16.76
N GLU A 1225 -0.87 -44.89 15.94
CA GLU A 1225 -0.69 -44.98 14.49
C GLU A 1225 -0.49 -43.57 13.89
N THR A 1226 0.07 -43.49 12.68
CA THR A 1226 0.53 -42.25 12.01
C THR A 1226 0.02 -42.14 10.59
#